data_AF-A0A9D8B618-F1
#
_entry.id   AF-A0A9D8B618-F1
#
_cell.length_a   1.000
_cell.length_b   1.000
_cell.length_c   1.000
_cell.angle_alpha   90.00
_cell.angle_beta   90.00
_cell.angle_gamma   90.00
#
_symmetry.space_group_name_H-M   'P 1'
#
loop_
_entity.id
_entity.type
_entity.pdbx_description
1 polymer ?
#
loop_
_entity_poly.entity_id
_entity_poly.type
_entity_poly.pdbx_seq_one_letter_code
_entity_poly.pdbx_strand_id
1 'polypeptide(L)'
;MSSKPEHKPGRNEPCWCSSGKKYKNCHLRQDEDVARASMSVASTPPTKSVAPFTPPEPPKPQPPTPEELADHAKWDKFEAADPEGKIAFFLERLESKRLDADDAFEAYLQIRDTFNPRHDAAARTRLIELIERLRRDAPKVYQDSAVYLEDLIVFAVTDERWDTLPNLLAEFADIAHKKPDEFSSVMKMMLYHGQTRPLVAAMKSAWHKVSTSKDILEWGVNEYYGTLVELALYQYLETTTTPRADDPGLLEAIGAFGGKPNQEWLATAVEHLSAPAAAPWRVEDFGAMVDAETWEHNVAALLFDWMADQHRRAAKRVPFSKSDLFKEEMQEILHQQISEGAPQQTPKGKHGKSKRAAAQEVASPLIPRYALLDRALVDKFQLLGSQPYEAGTLVELLPTYLHFIARLGLIHPTEMDEAFASFKPLIGHALKLLDSYGADIHLLRTVEAAWSDATLGSLRDDPDLVSVRTMPVIVPSIAPTTARDAQTYRFKVSYRHADDIWFIIEASAKHTLDDLHSAIIDAADFDDDHLHAFFLSGRAWDKETEYGHGDACYSSAIPIGNLHLRMKQRFLYLFDFGDQHEFDVQLIETSPEPPHEHYPRIVEQHGKMPPQYPNWDDESEEEDELDSPNQMEAKMKQAQTNFRVGDCVRVKDGVQDPDFGADIGGWQGRISNIDTSGDDSTVSIQWDSITLKQMPVEMIEQCEEQGLDWAEMALGANEVEPVKPRDTERDVTRIKEQLSNKHGWVSLGEEGKRIQKILAVMDADEDIDEFGAWEEHLEKNLRFPFEAVIAESQERGPLRGGDKVIVTGNANATDEMYGIIVDLKMGRRKYAFPLCDLEATDKESANYQLVKDYAVWFANR
;
A
#
# COMPACT_ATOMS: atom_id res chain seq x y z
N MET A 1 -29.05 -5.36 59.50
CA MET A 1 -28.67 -4.68 58.25
C MET A 1 -27.35 -3.98 58.53
N SER A 2 -26.24 -4.55 58.07
CA SER A 2 -24.91 -3.93 58.25
C SER A 2 -24.74 -2.79 57.25
N SER A 3 -24.21 -1.66 57.72
CA SER A 3 -23.90 -0.48 56.91
C SER A 3 -22.68 -0.71 56.01
N LYS A 4 -22.67 -0.06 54.84
CA LYS A 4 -21.58 -0.08 53.84
C LYS A 4 -20.27 0.42 54.47
N PRO A 5 -19.12 -0.29 54.31
CA PRO A 5 -17.84 0.11 54.88
C PRO A 5 -17.19 1.30 54.14
N GLU A 6 -16.33 2.07 54.83
CA GLU A 6 -15.62 3.24 54.27
C GLU A 6 -14.58 2.87 53.20
N HIS A 7 -14.07 1.63 53.21
CA HIS A 7 -13.16 1.11 52.19
C HIS A 7 -13.86 0.09 51.29
N LYS A 8 -13.75 0.24 49.97
CA LYS A 8 -14.32 -0.73 49.01
C LYS A 8 -13.58 -2.07 49.12
N PRO A 9 -14.28 -3.21 49.25
CA PRO A 9 -13.65 -4.53 49.19
C PRO A 9 -13.01 -4.79 47.83
N GLY A 10 -11.95 -5.59 47.80
CA GLY A 10 -11.32 -6.05 46.57
C GLY A 10 -12.27 -6.90 45.72
N ARG A 11 -12.12 -6.89 44.39
CA ARG A 11 -13.03 -7.52 43.42
C ARG A 11 -13.39 -8.98 43.75
N ASN A 12 -12.43 -9.74 44.30
CA ASN A 12 -12.59 -11.16 44.66
C ASN A 12 -12.87 -11.42 46.16
N GLU A 13 -12.99 -10.38 47.00
CA GLU A 13 -13.26 -10.50 48.44
C GLU A 13 -14.75 -10.70 48.76
N PRO A 14 -15.12 -11.18 49.98
CA PRO A 14 -16.52 -11.33 50.39
C PRO A 14 -17.26 -10.00 50.39
N CYS A 15 -18.47 -9.99 49.82
CA CYS A 15 -19.26 -8.77 49.75
C CYS A 15 -19.73 -8.30 51.14
N TRP A 16 -19.65 -6.99 51.37
CA TRP A 16 -19.99 -6.34 52.63
C TRP A 16 -21.46 -6.55 53.07
N CYS A 17 -22.36 -6.92 52.16
CA CYS A 17 -23.76 -7.21 52.46
C CYS A 17 -23.98 -8.54 53.23
N SER A 18 -22.90 -9.25 53.59
CA SER A 18 -22.93 -10.52 54.35
C SER A 18 -23.65 -11.67 53.63
N SER A 19 -23.77 -11.59 52.30
CA SER A 19 -24.43 -12.61 51.46
C SER A 19 -23.60 -13.87 51.22
N GLY A 20 -22.33 -13.87 51.63
CA GLY A 20 -21.37 -14.96 51.39
C GLY A 20 -20.81 -15.03 49.96
N LYS A 21 -21.24 -14.15 49.04
CA LYS A 21 -20.76 -14.08 47.65
C LYS A 21 -19.57 -13.12 47.51
N LYS A 22 -18.70 -13.36 46.51
CA LYS A 22 -17.60 -12.44 46.13
C LYS A 22 -18.16 -11.11 45.63
N TYR A 23 -17.48 -9.99 45.93
CA TYR A 23 -17.95 -8.63 45.67
C TYR A 23 -18.29 -8.40 44.19
N LYS A 24 -17.47 -8.91 43.26
CA LYS A 24 -17.74 -8.87 41.80
C LYS A 24 -19.08 -9.45 41.37
N ASN A 25 -19.53 -10.49 42.05
CA ASN A 25 -20.77 -11.22 41.72
C ASN A 25 -21.95 -10.79 42.59
N CYS A 26 -21.83 -9.65 43.30
CA CYS A 26 -22.87 -9.17 44.20
C CYS A 26 -23.14 -7.67 44.02
N HIS A 27 -22.35 -6.79 44.64
CA HIS A 27 -22.62 -5.35 44.64
C HIS A 27 -21.62 -4.53 43.83
N LEU A 28 -20.57 -5.13 43.25
CA LEU A 28 -19.57 -4.39 42.47
C LEU A 28 -20.20 -3.61 41.32
N ARG A 29 -21.01 -4.26 40.48
CA ARG A 29 -21.66 -3.62 39.33
C ARG A 29 -22.57 -2.46 39.76
N GLN A 30 -23.29 -2.64 40.86
CA GLN A 30 -24.16 -1.61 41.43
C GLN A 30 -23.35 -0.45 42.02
N ASP A 31 -22.24 -0.72 42.69
CA ASP A 31 -21.34 0.29 43.26
C ASP A 31 -20.49 1.00 42.19
N GLU A 32 -20.23 0.36 41.05
CA GLU A 32 -19.63 0.93 39.83
C GLU A 32 -20.62 1.79 39.06
N ASP A 33 -21.88 1.38 38.98
CA ASP A 33 -22.95 2.18 38.37
C ASP A 33 -23.25 3.43 39.20
N VAL A 34 -23.25 3.32 40.54
CA VAL A 34 -23.32 4.49 41.43
C VAL A 34 -22.05 5.35 41.32
N ALA A 35 -20.87 4.75 41.15
CA ALA A 35 -19.63 5.50 40.94
C ALA A 35 -19.64 6.27 39.60
N ARG A 36 -20.08 5.63 38.50
CA ARG A 36 -20.32 6.27 37.20
C ARG A 36 -21.34 7.39 37.28
N ALA A 37 -22.42 7.18 38.04
CA ALA A 37 -23.42 8.22 38.29
C ALA A 37 -22.91 9.38 39.18
N SER A 38 -21.91 9.14 40.03
CA SER A 38 -21.27 10.19 40.83
C SER A 38 -20.12 10.92 40.10
N MET A 39 -19.46 10.26 39.15
CA MET A 39 -18.42 10.86 38.29
C MET A 39 -19.02 11.71 37.16
N SER A 40 -20.30 11.56 36.83
CA SER A 40 -21.03 12.48 35.94
C SER A 40 -21.51 13.77 36.61
N VAL A 41 -21.27 13.96 37.92
CA VAL A 41 -21.77 15.11 38.72
C VAL A 41 -20.65 16.04 39.21
N ALA A 42 -19.37 15.75 38.96
CA ALA A 42 -18.25 16.55 39.48
C ALA A 42 -17.22 16.99 38.43
N SER A 43 -17.67 17.62 37.35
CA SER A 43 -16.84 18.57 36.58
C SER A 43 -17.69 19.46 35.66
N THR A 44 -18.20 20.56 36.21
CA THR A 44 -18.50 21.76 35.42
C THR A 44 -18.06 23.00 36.20
N PRO A 45 -17.15 23.84 35.66
CA PRO A 45 -16.99 25.23 36.08
C PRO A 45 -18.23 26.07 35.67
N PRO A 46 -18.45 27.26 36.25
CA PRO A 46 -19.75 27.90 36.29
C PRO A 46 -20.16 28.51 34.94
N THR A 47 -21.30 28.05 34.42
CA THR A 47 -22.05 28.69 33.34
C THR A 47 -22.79 29.91 33.88
N LYS A 48 -22.41 31.11 33.40
CA LYS A 48 -23.39 32.20 33.28
C LYS A 48 -24.52 31.70 32.38
N SER A 49 -25.76 31.92 32.79
CA SER A 49 -26.95 31.55 32.02
C SER A 49 -26.91 32.16 30.62
N VAL A 50 -26.50 31.38 29.66
CA VAL A 50 -27.03 31.46 28.31
C VAL A 50 -27.99 30.28 28.22
N ALA A 51 -29.21 30.54 27.74
CA ALA A 51 -30.24 29.54 27.52
C ALA A 51 -29.66 28.28 26.82
N PRO A 52 -30.25 27.09 27.01
CA PRO A 52 -29.75 25.87 26.39
C PRO A 52 -29.51 26.09 24.89
N PHE A 53 -28.26 25.95 24.45
CA PHE A 53 -27.93 25.87 23.04
C PHE A 53 -28.34 24.45 22.60
N THR A 54 -29.62 24.27 22.31
CA THR A 54 -30.01 23.35 21.24
C THR A 54 -29.18 23.77 20.02
N PRO A 55 -28.36 22.88 19.42
CA PRO A 55 -27.97 23.11 18.04
C PRO A 55 -29.28 23.44 17.31
N PRO A 56 -29.37 24.52 16.54
CA PRO A 56 -30.56 24.69 15.72
C PRO A 56 -30.74 23.37 14.98
N GLU A 57 -31.92 22.75 15.11
CA GLU A 57 -32.37 21.73 14.17
C GLU A 57 -31.95 22.28 12.80
N PRO A 58 -31.08 21.58 12.03
CA PRO A 58 -30.64 22.09 10.73
C PRO A 58 -31.91 22.54 10.04
N PRO A 59 -31.99 23.82 9.64
CA PRO A 59 -33.27 24.44 9.33
C PRO A 59 -34.00 23.47 8.41
N LYS A 60 -35.19 23.00 8.84
CA LYS A 60 -36.04 22.14 7.99
C LYS A 60 -35.93 22.71 6.59
N PRO A 61 -35.45 21.93 5.59
CA PRO A 61 -35.06 22.50 4.31
C PRO A 61 -36.18 23.41 3.87
N GLN A 62 -35.90 24.71 3.91
CA GLN A 62 -36.92 25.67 3.57
C GLN A 62 -37.25 25.35 2.11
N PRO A 63 -38.54 25.21 1.75
CA PRO A 63 -38.88 25.05 0.34
C PRO A 63 -38.15 26.18 -0.38
N PRO A 64 -37.33 25.86 -1.41
CA PRO A 64 -36.43 26.81 -2.02
C PRO A 64 -37.23 28.07 -2.32
N THR A 65 -36.69 29.19 -1.87
CA THR A 65 -37.29 30.51 -2.08
C THR A 65 -37.62 30.67 -3.56
N PRO A 66 -38.60 31.52 -3.94
CA PRO A 66 -38.86 31.79 -5.35
C PRO A 66 -37.61 32.22 -6.14
N GLU A 67 -36.62 32.81 -5.45
CA GLU A 67 -35.31 33.16 -5.99
C GLU A 67 -34.42 31.91 -6.19
N GLU A 68 -34.30 31.02 -5.21
CA GLU A 68 -33.59 29.73 -5.34
C GLU A 68 -34.26 28.80 -6.37
N LEU A 69 -35.59 28.73 -6.44
CA LEU A 69 -36.32 27.98 -7.47
C LEU A 69 -36.07 28.56 -8.87
N ALA A 70 -36.04 29.89 -8.99
CA ALA A 70 -35.71 30.55 -10.24
C ALA A 70 -34.23 30.31 -10.63
N ASP A 71 -33.34 30.25 -9.65
CA ASP A 71 -31.92 29.97 -9.88
C ASP A 71 -31.66 28.50 -10.21
N HIS A 72 -32.36 27.56 -9.57
CA HIS A 72 -32.39 26.17 -9.96
C HIS A 72 -32.89 26.01 -11.39
N ALA A 73 -34.01 26.63 -11.76
CA ALA A 73 -34.52 26.57 -13.14
C ALA A 73 -33.56 27.19 -14.17
N LYS A 74 -32.72 28.14 -13.77
CA LYS A 74 -31.65 28.71 -14.61
C LYS A 74 -30.51 27.72 -14.81
N TRP A 75 -30.11 27.00 -13.77
CA TRP A 75 -29.12 25.93 -13.86
C TRP A 75 -29.62 24.72 -14.66
N ASP A 76 -30.89 24.32 -14.53
CA ASP A 76 -31.45 23.25 -15.37
C ASP A 76 -31.43 23.65 -16.86
N LYS A 77 -31.62 24.94 -17.15
CA LYS A 77 -31.45 25.49 -18.51
C LYS A 77 -29.99 25.50 -18.95
N PHE A 78 -29.05 25.78 -18.05
CA PHE A 78 -27.61 25.71 -18.33
C PHE A 78 -27.20 24.26 -18.65
N GLU A 79 -27.61 23.29 -17.85
CA GLU A 79 -27.28 21.87 -18.07
C GLU A 79 -27.78 21.38 -19.42
N ALA A 80 -28.98 21.83 -19.84
CA ALA A 80 -29.59 21.51 -21.13
C ALA A 80 -29.13 22.41 -22.30
N ALA A 81 -28.31 23.44 -22.04
CA ALA A 81 -27.86 24.37 -23.08
C ALA A 81 -26.78 23.75 -23.98
N ASP A 82 -26.70 24.25 -25.20
CA ASP A 82 -25.56 24.01 -26.09
C ASP A 82 -24.30 24.72 -25.56
N PRO A 83 -23.09 24.42 -26.08
CA PRO A 83 -21.85 25.00 -25.56
C PRO A 83 -21.85 26.54 -25.55
N GLU A 84 -22.46 27.18 -26.55
CA GLU A 84 -22.59 28.64 -26.61
C GLU A 84 -23.52 29.19 -25.54
N GLY A 85 -24.66 28.54 -25.32
CA GLY A 85 -25.59 28.88 -24.25
C GLY A 85 -24.97 28.72 -22.87
N LYS A 86 -24.13 27.69 -22.67
CA LYS A 86 -23.38 27.49 -21.42
C LYS A 86 -22.36 28.60 -21.18
N ILE A 87 -21.59 29.00 -22.22
CA ILE A 87 -20.67 30.14 -22.12
C ILE A 87 -21.43 31.44 -21.83
N ALA A 88 -22.53 31.70 -22.54
CA ALA A 88 -23.33 32.90 -22.35
C ALA A 88 -23.89 33.00 -20.92
N PHE A 89 -24.31 31.88 -20.36
CA PHE A 89 -24.75 31.77 -18.96
C PHE A 89 -23.64 32.10 -17.98
N PHE A 90 -22.45 31.50 -18.16
CA PHE A 90 -21.28 31.77 -17.32
C PHE A 90 -20.92 33.26 -17.35
N LEU A 91 -20.87 33.86 -18.54
CA LEU A 91 -20.53 35.27 -18.72
C LEU A 91 -21.59 36.19 -18.10
N GLU A 92 -22.89 35.89 -18.22
CA GLU A 92 -23.95 36.68 -17.57
C GLU A 92 -23.83 36.66 -16.04
N ARG A 93 -23.55 35.49 -15.46
CA ARG A 93 -23.35 35.32 -14.02
C ARG A 93 -22.09 36.06 -13.54
N LEU A 94 -21.01 35.99 -14.31
CA LEU A 94 -19.78 36.72 -14.04
C LEU A 94 -20.01 38.24 -14.08
N GLU A 95 -20.65 38.75 -15.14
CA GLU A 95 -20.95 40.18 -15.31
C GLU A 95 -21.92 40.72 -14.26
N SER A 96 -22.88 39.90 -13.83
CA SER A 96 -23.84 40.24 -12.77
C SER A 96 -23.28 40.06 -11.35
N LYS A 97 -22.04 39.60 -11.21
CA LYS A 97 -21.37 39.30 -9.92
C LYS A 97 -22.15 38.29 -9.06
N ARG A 98 -22.78 37.32 -9.72
CA ARG A 98 -23.53 36.21 -9.11
C ARG A 98 -22.87 34.86 -9.34
N LEU A 99 -21.56 34.86 -9.58
CA LEU A 99 -20.77 33.65 -9.76
C LEU A 99 -19.81 33.55 -8.57
N ASP A 100 -20.10 32.64 -7.64
CA ASP A 100 -19.16 32.28 -6.57
C ASP A 100 -18.18 31.20 -7.04
N ALA A 101 -17.29 30.75 -6.14
CA ALA A 101 -16.23 29.80 -6.47
C ALA A 101 -16.76 28.43 -6.90
N ASP A 102 -17.71 27.88 -6.16
CA ASP A 102 -18.31 26.57 -6.44
C ASP A 102 -19.08 26.61 -7.77
N ASP A 103 -19.88 27.66 -7.98
CA ASP A 103 -20.63 27.87 -9.22
C ASP A 103 -19.70 28.05 -10.42
N ALA A 104 -18.63 28.83 -10.28
CA ALA A 104 -17.65 29.04 -11.34
C ALA A 104 -16.92 27.74 -11.69
N PHE A 105 -16.54 26.96 -10.68
CA PHE A 105 -15.84 25.70 -10.87
C PHE A 105 -16.72 24.69 -11.63
N GLU A 106 -17.93 24.46 -11.14
CA GLU A 106 -18.88 23.51 -11.75
C GLU A 106 -19.29 23.92 -13.16
N ALA A 107 -19.63 25.20 -13.37
CA ALA A 107 -20.01 25.67 -14.70
C ALA A 107 -18.82 25.57 -15.67
N TYR A 108 -17.61 25.91 -15.23
CA TYR A 108 -16.42 25.80 -16.07
C TYR A 108 -16.13 24.35 -16.47
N LEU A 109 -16.15 23.39 -15.54
CA LEU A 109 -15.95 21.98 -15.85
C LEU A 109 -16.98 21.48 -16.87
N GLN A 110 -18.26 21.77 -16.65
CA GLN A 110 -19.30 21.38 -17.61
C GLN A 110 -19.15 22.04 -18.99
N ILE A 111 -18.65 23.29 -19.05
CA ILE A 111 -18.34 23.95 -20.33
C ILE A 111 -17.16 23.23 -20.98
N ARG A 112 -16.06 23.06 -20.25
CA ARG A 112 -14.84 22.39 -20.73
C ARG A 112 -15.14 21.00 -21.28
N ASP A 113 -15.95 20.21 -20.58
CA ASP A 113 -16.29 18.83 -20.96
C ASP A 113 -17.26 18.76 -22.15
N THR A 114 -17.98 19.86 -22.47
CA THR A 114 -18.71 19.95 -23.75
C THR A 114 -17.81 20.22 -24.95
N PHE A 115 -16.58 20.68 -24.70
CA PHE A 115 -15.56 20.87 -25.72
C PHE A 115 -14.58 19.68 -25.73
N ASN A 116 -13.87 19.50 -26.85
CA ASN A 116 -12.68 18.63 -26.89
C ASN A 116 -11.43 19.51 -27.02
N PRO A 117 -11.01 20.22 -25.95
CA PRO A 117 -9.90 21.16 -26.04
C PRO A 117 -8.57 20.48 -26.36
N ARG A 118 -8.45 19.17 -26.23
CA ARG A 118 -7.23 18.45 -26.61
C ARG A 118 -6.99 18.47 -28.12
N HIS A 119 -8.05 18.33 -28.92
CA HIS A 119 -7.95 18.25 -30.39
C HIS A 119 -8.47 19.50 -31.12
N ASP A 120 -9.19 20.40 -30.44
CA ASP A 120 -9.80 21.58 -31.04
C ASP A 120 -9.16 22.89 -30.53
N ALA A 121 -8.41 23.56 -31.41
CA ALA A 121 -7.77 24.84 -31.13
C ALA A 121 -8.77 26.00 -30.95
N ALA A 122 -9.91 25.96 -31.64
CA ALA A 122 -10.95 26.98 -31.47
C ALA A 122 -11.61 26.83 -30.09
N ALA A 123 -11.85 25.59 -29.65
CA ALA A 123 -12.32 25.31 -28.30
C ALA A 123 -11.36 25.80 -27.22
N ARG A 124 -10.05 25.52 -27.36
CA ARG A 124 -9.03 26.07 -26.43
C ARG A 124 -9.06 27.59 -26.39
N THR A 125 -9.14 28.24 -27.55
CA THR A 125 -9.22 29.71 -27.64
C THR A 125 -10.41 30.25 -26.83
N ARG A 126 -11.60 29.64 -26.98
CA ARG A 126 -12.80 30.00 -26.22
C ARG A 126 -12.64 29.82 -24.72
N LEU A 127 -12.06 28.69 -24.29
CA LEU A 127 -11.85 28.40 -22.87
C LEU A 127 -10.81 29.33 -22.24
N ILE A 128 -9.71 29.62 -22.96
CA ILE A 128 -8.71 30.62 -22.54
C ILE A 128 -9.40 31.98 -22.35
N GLU A 129 -10.20 32.44 -23.31
CA GLU A 129 -10.93 33.71 -23.19
C GLU A 129 -11.86 33.72 -21.96
N LEU A 130 -12.54 32.61 -21.68
CA LEU A 130 -13.42 32.46 -20.53
C LEU A 130 -12.65 32.56 -19.20
N ILE A 131 -11.54 31.82 -19.07
CA ILE A 131 -10.68 31.84 -17.88
C ILE A 131 -10.05 33.22 -17.69
N GLU A 132 -9.54 33.85 -18.75
CA GLU A 132 -8.95 35.20 -18.67
C GLU A 132 -9.99 36.28 -18.35
N ARG A 133 -11.26 36.05 -18.69
CA ARG A 133 -12.38 36.90 -18.25
C ARG A 133 -12.63 36.71 -16.75
N LEU A 134 -12.69 35.47 -16.27
CA LEU A 134 -12.83 35.15 -14.85
C LEU A 134 -11.68 35.74 -14.02
N ARG A 135 -10.43 35.54 -14.45
CA ARG A 135 -9.22 36.08 -13.81
C ARG A 135 -9.26 37.60 -13.68
N ARG A 136 -9.76 38.30 -14.70
CA ARG A 136 -9.83 39.78 -14.74
C ARG A 136 -11.00 40.33 -13.91
N ASP A 137 -12.18 39.76 -14.08
CA ASP A 137 -13.44 40.33 -13.59
C ASP A 137 -13.78 39.80 -12.17
N ALA A 138 -13.28 38.61 -11.79
CA ALA A 138 -13.46 37.98 -10.48
C ALA A 138 -12.18 37.23 -9.99
N PRO A 139 -11.07 37.94 -9.72
CA PRO A 139 -9.77 37.31 -9.41
C PRO A 139 -9.77 36.41 -8.17
N LYS A 140 -10.61 36.69 -7.16
CA LYS A 140 -10.72 35.84 -5.97
C LYS A 140 -11.36 34.49 -6.27
N VAL A 141 -12.38 34.47 -7.14
CA VAL A 141 -13.07 33.25 -7.59
C VAL A 141 -12.11 32.40 -8.41
N TYR A 142 -11.36 33.04 -9.31
CA TYR A 142 -10.32 32.39 -10.10
C TYR A 142 -9.21 31.77 -9.20
N GLN A 143 -8.78 32.46 -8.14
CA GLN A 143 -7.72 31.96 -7.24
C GLN A 143 -8.16 30.81 -6.33
N ASP A 144 -9.46 30.51 -6.26
CA ASP A 144 -9.99 29.49 -5.36
C ASP A 144 -9.69 28.05 -5.85
N SER A 145 -9.52 27.88 -7.17
CA SER A 145 -9.24 26.58 -7.80
C SER A 145 -8.02 26.63 -8.72
N ALA A 146 -7.12 25.66 -8.56
CA ALA A 146 -5.93 25.51 -9.40
C ALA A 146 -6.26 25.09 -10.84
N VAL A 147 -7.42 24.46 -11.06
CA VAL A 147 -7.84 23.88 -12.35
C VAL A 147 -7.78 24.90 -13.49
N TYR A 148 -8.14 26.15 -13.22
CA TYR A 148 -8.09 27.19 -14.26
C TYR A 148 -6.66 27.48 -14.74
N LEU A 149 -5.71 27.53 -13.81
CA LEU A 149 -4.32 27.78 -14.12
C LEU A 149 -3.66 26.55 -14.76
N GLU A 150 -3.99 25.35 -14.29
CA GLU A 150 -3.57 24.08 -14.90
C GLU A 150 -4.04 24.00 -16.35
N ASP A 151 -5.32 24.25 -16.63
CA ASP A 151 -5.86 24.21 -17.99
C ASP A 151 -5.17 25.25 -18.89
N LEU A 152 -4.88 26.46 -18.39
CA LEU A 152 -4.11 27.45 -19.15
C LEU A 152 -2.69 26.95 -19.50
N ILE A 153 -2.03 26.25 -18.57
CA ILE A 153 -0.70 25.65 -18.80
C ILE A 153 -0.81 24.51 -19.81
N VAL A 154 -1.75 23.59 -19.63
CA VAL A 154 -2.00 22.46 -20.55
C VAL A 154 -2.31 22.96 -21.96
N PHE A 155 -3.13 24.01 -22.09
CA PHE A 155 -3.44 24.61 -23.39
C PHE A 155 -2.22 25.30 -23.99
N ALA A 156 -1.39 25.98 -23.19
CA ALA A 156 -0.13 26.55 -23.67
C ALA A 156 0.84 25.48 -24.19
N VAL A 157 0.96 24.34 -23.49
CA VAL A 157 1.75 23.18 -23.93
C VAL A 157 1.18 22.59 -25.23
N THR A 158 -0.13 22.36 -25.26
CA THR A 158 -0.82 21.78 -26.42
C THR A 158 -0.65 22.65 -27.68
N ASP A 159 -0.73 23.97 -27.53
CA ASP A 159 -0.53 24.94 -28.62
C ASP A 159 0.95 25.31 -28.86
N GLU A 160 1.89 24.73 -28.11
CA GLU A 160 3.32 25.07 -28.16
C GLU A 160 3.61 26.57 -27.91
N ARG A 161 2.79 27.24 -27.08
CA ARG A 161 2.95 28.64 -26.66
C ARG A 161 3.94 28.78 -25.51
N TRP A 162 5.17 28.31 -25.73
CA TRP A 162 6.24 28.24 -24.72
C TRP A 162 6.59 29.60 -24.10
N ASP A 163 6.40 30.70 -24.84
CA ASP A 163 6.62 32.07 -24.38
C ASP A 163 5.65 32.51 -23.28
N THR A 164 4.50 31.85 -23.14
CA THR A 164 3.49 32.16 -22.12
C THR A 164 3.73 31.44 -20.80
N LEU A 165 4.43 30.31 -20.82
CA LEU A 165 4.68 29.47 -19.65
C LEU A 165 5.39 30.17 -18.48
N PRO A 166 6.41 31.05 -18.68
CA PRO A 166 7.07 31.70 -17.55
C PRO A 166 6.11 32.46 -16.62
N ASN A 167 5.11 33.14 -17.19
CA ASN A 167 4.12 33.90 -16.42
C ASN A 167 3.14 32.97 -15.69
N LEU A 168 2.65 31.93 -16.38
CA LEU A 168 1.73 30.96 -15.79
C LEU A 168 2.40 30.16 -14.67
N LEU A 169 3.64 29.71 -14.86
CA LEU A 169 4.39 28.97 -13.84
C LEU A 169 4.78 29.86 -12.65
N ALA A 170 5.02 31.16 -12.85
CA ALA A 170 5.26 32.08 -11.74
C ALA A 170 4.01 32.22 -10.85
N GLU A 171 2.82 32.27 -11.45
CA GLU A 171 1.56 32.28 -10.72
C GLU A 171 1.34 30.94 -9.98
N PHE A 172 1.71 29.83 -10.60
CA PHE A 172 1.57 28.50 -10.00
C PHE A 172 2.53 28.29 -8.83
N ALA A 173 3.75 28.83 -8.93
CA ALA A 173 4.74 28.84 -7.86
C ALA A 173 4.21 29.52 -6.59
N ASP A 174 3.30 30.49 -6.71
CA ASP A 174 2.74 31.17 -5.55
C ASP A 174 1.82 30.28 -4.70
N ILE A 175 1.21 29.28 -5.32
CA ILE A 175 0.25 28.35 -4.70
C ILE A 175 0.81 26.93 -4.47
N ALA A 176 2.03 26.63 -4.95
CA ALA A 176 2.65 25.31 -4.86
C ALA A 176 2.58 24.68 -3.45
N HIS A 177 2.81 25.47 -2.39
CA HIS A 177 2.75 24.99 -1.01
C HIS A 177 1.37 24.54 -0.50
N LYS A 178 0.30 24.99 -1.15
CA LYS A 178 -1.09 24.64 -0.82
C LYS A 178 -1.66 23.55 -1.74
N LYS A 179 -0.98 23.33 -2.88
CA LYS A 179 -1.42 22.52 -4.00
C LYS A 179 -0.24 21.67 -4.51
N PRO A 180 0.39 20.86 -3.64
CA PRO A 180 1.62 20.14 -3.97
C PRO A 180 1.40 19.08 -5.06
N ASP A 181 0.25 18.41 -5.06
CA ASP A 181 -0.08 17.36 -6.04
C ASP A 181 -0.25 17.96 -7.45
N GLU A 182 -1.03 19.04 -7.54
CA GLU A 182 -1.19 19.85 -8.76
C GLU A 182 0.17 20.39 -9.24
N PHE A 183 1.00 20.86 -8.30
CA PHE A 183 2.37 21.31 -8.59
C PHE A 183 3.24 20.22 -9.19
N SER A 184 3.21 19.02 -8.61
CA SER A 184 3.98 17.87 -9.08
C SER A 184 3.59 17.46 -10.50
N SER A 185 2.27 17.41 -10.79
CA SER A 185 1.77 17.08 -12.14
C SER A 185 2.27 18.06 -13.21
N VAL A 186 2.18 19.38 -12.95
CA VAL A 186 2.71 20.40 -13.88
C VAL A 186 4.23 20.31 -14.00
N MET A 187 4.94 20.04 -12.91
CA MET A 187 6.38 19.86 -12.92
C MET A 187 6.78 18.72 -13.86
N LYS A 188 6.17 17.54 -13.73
CA LYS A 188 6.44 16.36 -14.58
C LYS A 188 6.10 16.62 -16.05
N MET A 189 5.02 17.35 -16.34
CA MET A 189 4.72 17.86 -17.69
C MET A 189 5.83 18.77 -18.24
N MET A 190 6.32 19.72 -17.44
CA MET A 190 7.38 20.63 -17.88
C MET A 190 8.70 19.90 -18.11
N LEU A 191 9.04 18.91 -17.27
CA LEU A 191 10.23 18.06 -17.44
C LEU A 191 10.17 17.30 -18.77
N TYR A 192 9.02 16.65 -19.03
CA TYR A 192 8.78 15.92 -20.28
C TYR A 192 8.93 16.80 -21.53
N HIS A 193 8.36 18.01 -21.50
CA HIS A 193 8.45 18.97 -22.63
C HIS A 193 9.76 19.76 -22.69
N GLY A 194 10.74 19.46 -21.81
CA GLY A 194 12.04 20.13 -21.80
C GLY A 194 11.99 21.60 -21.39
N GLN A 195 10.94 22.04 -20.69
CA GLN A 195 10.73 23.42 -20.24
C GLN A 195 11.46 23.71 -18.93
N THR A 196 12.73 23.28 -18.83
CA THR A 196 13.54 23.30 -17.59
C THR A 196 13.83 24.71 -17.08
N ARG A 197 14.10 25.67 -17.97
CA ARG A 197 14.42 27.05 -17.58
C ARG A 197 13.26 27.76 -16.85
N PRO A 198 12.05 27.84 -17.44
CA PRO A 198 10.93 28.47 -16.75
C PRO A 198 10.49 27.67 -15.52
N LEU A 199 10.58 26.33 -15.54
CA LEU A 199 10.31 25.49 -14.38
C LEU A 199 11.25 25.82 -13.20
N VAL A 200 12.57 25.84 -13.42
CA VAL A 200 13.54 26.17 -12.36
C VAL A 200 13.32 27.57 -11.79
N ALA A 201 12.96 28.55 -12.62
CA ALA A 201 12.64 29.90 -12.14
C ALA A 201 11.41 29.89 -11.21
N ALA A 202 10.36 29.16 -11.58
CA ALA A 202 9.16 28.98 -10.76
C ALA A 202 9.47 28.24 -9.46
N MET A 203 10.20 27.12 -9.53
CA MET A 203 10.56 26.33 -8.35
C MET A 203 11.45 27.12 -7.37
N LYS A 204 12.42 27.88 -7.89
CA LYS A 204 13.23 28.83 -7.10
C LYS A 204 12.38 29.83 -6.33
N SER A 205 11.35 30.38 -6.99
CA SER A 205 10.43 31.35 -6.39
C SER A 205 9.55 30.70 -5.30
N ALA A 206 9.15 29.44 -5.49
CA ALA A 206 8.33 28.70 -4.54
C ALA A 206 9.11 28.14 -3.34
N TRP A 207 10.42 27.92 -3.48
CA TRP A 207 11.26 27.20 -2.51
C TRP A 207 11.03 27.61 -1.05
N HIS A 208 11.01 28.91 -0.74
CA HIS A 208 10.82 29.36 0.65
C HIS A 208 9.44 28.98 1.21
N LYS A 209 8.39 29.05 0.39
CA LYS A 209 7.03 28.69 0.79
C LYS A 209 6.90 27.17 0.97
N VAL A 210 7.51 26.39 0.08
CA VAL A 210 7.50 24.92 0.10
C VAL A 210 8.28 24.39 1.32
N SER A 211 9.54 24.81 1.47
CA SER A 211 10.45 24.33 2.54
C SER A 211 10.02 24.71 3.96
N THR A 212 9.10 25.65 4.12
CA THR A 212 8.58 26.07 5.43
C THR A 212 7.09 25.74 5.62
N SER A 213 6.47 25.08 4.63
CA SER A 213 5.07 24.69 4.71
C SER A 213 4.87 23.61 5.76
N LYS A 214 3.78 23.70 6.53
CA LYS A 214 3.32 22.62 7.41
C LYS A 214 2.41 21.62 6.69
N ASP A 215 1.96 22.00 5.49
CA ASP A 215 1.06 21.19 4.65
C ASP A 215 1.85 20.23 3.74
N ILE A 216 3.18 20.26 3.81
CA ILE A 216 4.07 19.37 3.05
C ILE A 216 4.91 18.59 4.04
N LEU A 217 4.91 17.27 3.90
CA LEU A 217 5.75 16.37 4.69
C LEU A 217 7.23 16.55 4.34
N GLU A 218 8.12 16.21 5.27
CA GLU A 218 9.56 16.38 5.10
C GLU A 218 10.10 15.69 3.84
N TRP A 219 9.61 14.48 3.53
CA TRP A 219 9.99 13.76 2.31
C TRP A 219 9.61 14.54 1.05
N GLY A 220 8.46 15.22 1.02
CA GLY A 220 8.03 16.04 -0.12
C GLY A 220 8.89 17.29 -0.29
N VAL A 221 9.37 17.87 0.81
CA VAL A 221 10.36 18.97 0.76
C VAL A 221 11.70 18.47 0.23
N ASN A 222 12.13 17.28 0.63
CA ASN A 222 13.38 16.66 0.18
C ASN A 222 13.33 16.29 -1.31
N GLU A 223 12.21 15.74 -1.79
CA GLU A 223 11.98 15.47 -3.22
C GLU A 223 12.06 16.76 -4.04
N TYR A 224 11.35 17.81 -3.61
CA TYR A 224 11.37 19.13 -4.26
C TYR A 224 12.79 19.71 -4.36
N TYR A 225 13.57 19.58 -3.28
CA TYR A 225 14.97 19.98 -3.25
C TYR A 225 15.81 19.13 -4.22
N GLY A 226 15.66 17.81 -4.21
CA GLY A 226 16.36 16.88 -5.09
C GLY A 226 16.17 17.25 -6.56
N THR A 227 14.93 17.48 -6.99
CA THR A 227 14.63 17.91 -8.36
C THR A 227 15.28 19.27 -8.69
N LEU A 228 15.32 20.23 -7.75
CA LEU A 228 16.03 21.50 -7.96
C LEU A 228 17.54 21.30 -8.18
N VAL A 229 18.15 20.36 -7.47
CA VAL A 229 19.58 20.01 -7.63
C VAL A 229 19.84 19.42 -9.02
N GLU A 230 19.03 18.46 -9.45
CA GLU A 230 19.15 17.82 -10.76
C GLU A 230 18.95 18.82 -11.89
N LEU A 231 17.93 19.68 -11.81
CA LEU A 231 17.69 20.70 -12.83
C LEU A 231 18.80 21.77 -12.88
N ALA A 232 19.39 22.11 -11.73
CA ALA A 232 20.57 22.98 -11.70
C ALA A 232 21.77 22.32 -12.40
N LEU A 233 22.01 21.03 -12.16
CA LEU A 233 23.03 20.25 -12.87
C LEU A 233 22.77 20.23 -14.38
N TYR A 234 21.55 19.93 -14.83
CA TYR A 234 21.21 19.89 -16.25
C TYR A 234 21.39 21.25 -16.93
N GLN A 235 20.96 22.35 -16.29
CA GLN A 235 21.22 23.70 -16.82
C GLN A 235 22.72 24.00 -16.91
N TYR A 236 23.50 23.59 -15.91
CA TYR A 236 24.95 23.76 -15.92
C TYR A 236 25.61 22.97 -17.06
N LEU A 237 25.24 21.70 -17.25
CA LEU A 237 25.73 20.86 -18.35
C LEU A 237 25.39 21.43 -19.73
N GLU A 238 24.22 22.05 -19.89
CA GLU A 238 23.80 22.65 -21.16
C GLU A 238 24.49 23.99 -21.48
N THR A 239 25.03 24.66 -20.48
CA THR A 239 25.60 26.01 -20.61
C THR A 239 27.13 26.05 -20.43
N THR A 240 27.73 24.96 -19.99
CA THR A 240 29.16 24.88 -19.67
C THR A 240 29.89 23.96 -20.63
N THR A 241 31.00 24.44 -21.19
CA THR A 241 31.79 23.70 -22.19
C THR A 241 32.67 22.60 -21.60
N THR A 242 33.10 22.76 -20.35
CA THR A 242 33.93 21.81 -19.60
C THR A 242 33.36 21.62 -18.19
N PRO A 243 32.27 20.86 -18.04
CA PRO A 243 31.62 20.65 -16.75
C PRO A 243 32.54 19.99 -15.72
N ARG A 244 32.47 20.42 -14.45
CA ARG A 244 33.15 19.78 -13.32
C ARG A 244 32.25 19.76 -12.09
N ALA A 245 32.30 18.67 -11.32
CA ALA A 245 31.53 18.53 -10.10
C ALA A 245 31.97 19.49 -8.98
N ASP A 246 33.23 19.93 -9.01
CA ASP A 246 33.82 20.89 -8.07
C ASP A 246 33.69 22.36 -8.53
N ASP A 247 32.92 22.63 -9.59
CA ASP A 247 32.75 23.98 -10.10
C ASP A 247 32.01 24.88 -9.09
N PRO A 248 32.62 26.01 -8.66
CA PRO A 248 31.99 26.89 -7.67
C PRO A 248 30.63 27.42 -8.10
N GLY A 249 30.40 27.67 -9.41
CA GLY A 249 29.13 28.16 -9.92
C GLY A 249 28.03 27.11 -9.85
N LEU A 250 28.36 25.84 -10.09
CA LEU A 250 27.43 24.72 -9.91
C LEU A 250 27.09 24.53 -8.42
N LEU A 251 28.12 24.51 -7.56
CA LEU A 251 27.94 24.34 -6.11
C LEU A 251 27.18 25.50 -5.48
N GLU A 252 27.39 26.73 -5.94
CA GLU A 252 26.61 27.91 -5.52
C GLU A 252 25.16 27.80 -5.98
N ALA A 253 24.90 27.37 -7.22
CA ALA A 253 23.55 27.20 -7.75
C ALA A 253 22.75 26.13 -6.99
N ILE A 254 23.39 25.03 -6.61
CA ILE A 254 22.79 23.95 -5.80
C ILE A 254 22.64 24.40 -4.33
N GLY A 255 23.69 24.98 -3.75
CA GLY A 255 23.72 25.39 -2.35
C GLY A 255 22.76 26.53 -2.01
N ALA A 256 22.25 27.26 -3.01
CA ALA A 256 21.24 28.31 -2.85
C ALA A 256 19.94 27.83 -2.17
N PHE A 257 19.71 26.52 -2.10
CA PHE A 257 18.51 25.92 -1.52
C PHE A 257 18.74 25.29 -0.13
N GLY A 258 19.91 25.48 0.48
CA GLY A 258 20.16 25.13 1.88
C GLY A 258 20.63 23.69 2.15
N GLY A 259 20.57 22.79 1.17
CA GLY A 259 21.15 21.45 1.26
C GLY A 259 22.59 21.37 0.75
N LYS A 260 23.26 20.26 1.08
CA LYS A 260 24.54 19.87 0.45
C LYS A 260 24.27 18.75 -0.55
N PRO A 261 24.66 18.88 -1.83
CA PRO A 261 24.51 17.78 -2.75
C PRO A 261 25.35 16.58 -2.29
N ASN A 262 24.85 15.37 -2.55
CA ASN A 262 25.67 14.18 -2.45
C ASN A 262 26.86 14.33 -3.43
N GLN A 263 28.07 14.46 -2.88
CA GLN A 263 29.28 14.73 -3.68
C GLN A 263 29.67 13.58 -4.58
N GLU A 264 29.43 12.34 -4.14
CA GLU A 264 29.73 11.14 -4.91
C GLU A 264 28.79 11.05 -6.11
N TRP A 265 27.48 11.20 -5.87
CA TRP A 265 26.48 11.28 -6.94
C TRP A 265 26.80 12.39 -7.94
N LEU A 266 27.15 13.59 -7.47
CA LEU A 266 27.44 14.73 -8.33
C LEU A 266 28.70 14.49 -9.19
N ALA A 267 29.73 13.86 -8.61
CA ALA A 267 30.94 13.48 -9.32
C ALA A 267 30.63 12.47 -10.44
N THR A 268 29.93 11.39 -10.12
CA THR A 268 29.51 10.37 -11.09
C THR A 268 28.61 10.96 -12.18
N ALA A 269 27.62 11.77 -11.81
CA ALA A 269 26.69 12.37 -12.76
C ALA A 269 27.43 13.30 -13.75
N VAL A 270 28.31 14.19 -13.26
CA VAL A 270 29.09 15.05 -14.15
C VAL A 270 30.05 14.25 -15.04
N GLU A 271 30.72 13.24 -14.50
CA GLU A 271 31.63 12.37 -15.26
C GLU A 271 30.91 11.74 -16.46
N HIS A 272 29.79 11.07 -16.24
CA HIS A 272 29.07 10.34 -17.29
C HIS A 272 28.25 11.25 -18.21
N LEU A 273 27.51 12.23 -17.66
CA LEU A 273 26.65 13.11 -18.46
C LEU A 273 27.45 14.05 -19.37
N SER A 274 28.70 14.39 -19.01
CA SER A 274 29.56 15.24 -19.82
C SER A 274 30.56 14.47 -20.70
N ALA A 275 30.68 13.15 -20.54
CA ALA A 275 31.62 12.33 -21.29
C ALA A 275 31.33 12.37 -22.81
N PRO A 276 32.36 12.43 -23.68
CA PRO A 276 32.16 12.49 -25.13
C PRO A 276 31.61 11.17 -25.72
N ALA A 277 31.78 10.06 -25.01
CA ALA A 277 31.27 8.74 -25.33
C ALA A 277 30.98 7.99 -24.02
N ALA A 278 30.11 6.97 -24.10
CA ALA A 278 29.83 6.10 -22.96
C ALA A 278 31.10 5.42 -22.44
N ALA A 279 31.11 5.08 -21.15
CA ALA A 279 32.15 4.26 -20.56
C ALA A 279 32.25 2.89 -21.27
N PRO A 280 33.43 2.23 -21.22
CA PRO A 280 33.66 0.96 -21.92
C PRO A 280 33.04 -0.23 -21.17
N TRP A 281 31.72 -0.18 -20.97
CA TRP A 281 30.92 -1.19 -20.27
C TRP A 281 31.08 -2.58 -20.87
N ARG A 282 30.97 -3.60 -20.01
CA ARG A 282 31.00 -5.02 -20.38
C ARG A 282 29.83 -5.76 -19.74
N VAL A 283 29.49 -6.92 -20.31
CA VAL A 283 28.43 -7.78 -19.77
C VAL A 283 28.74 -8.20 -18.33
N GLU A 284 30.02 -8.39 -18.00
CA GLU A 284 30.45 -8.78 -16.66
C GLU A 284 30.15 -7.73 -15.59
N ASP A 285 30.05 -6.45 -15.96
CA ASP A 285 29.72 -5.34 -15.04
C ASP A 285 28.28 -5.43 -14.51
N PHE A 286 27.44 -6.27 -15.13
CA PHE A 286 26.04 -6.52 -14.75
C PHE A 286 25.76 -8.00 -14.46
N GLY A 287 26.80 -8.83 -14.43
CA GLY A 287 26.70 -10.28 -14.26
C GLY A 287 26.31 -10.70 -12.84
N ALA A 288 26.01 -11.98 -12.64
CA ALA A 288 25.59 -12.57 -11.35
C ALA A 288 26.63 -12.42 -10.20
N MET A 289 27.90 -12.17 -10.55
CA MET A 289 29.00 -12.05 -9.57
C MET A 289 29.17 -10.63 -9.01
N VAL A 290 28.48 -9.65 -9.60
CA VAL A 290 28.51 -8.26 -9.12
C VAL A 290 27.59 -8.14 -7.92
N ASP A 291 28.11 -7.60 -6.82
CA ASP A 291 27.31 -7.31 -5.62
C ASP A 291 26.24 -6.25 -5.91
N ALA A 292 25.17 -6.24 -5.10
CA ALA A 292 23.98 -5.43 -5.35
C ALA A 292 24.29 -3.92 -5.42
N GLU A 293 25.08 -3.39 -4.49
CA GLU A 293 25.46 -1.96 -4.46
C GLU A 293 26.28 -1.58 -5.70
N THR A 294 27.26 -2.40 -6.09
CA THR A 294 28.06 -2.14 -7.29
C THR A 294 27.21 -2.24 -8.55
N TRP A 295 26.26 -3.18 -8.58
CA TRP A 295 25.35 -3.36 -9.71
C TRP A 295 24.44 -2.13 -9.86
N GLU A 296 23.86 -1.62 -8.76
CA GLU A 296 23.05 -0.41 -8.75
C GLU A 296 23.84 0.81 -9.21
N HIS A 297 25.07 0.97 -8.73
CA HIS A 297 25.97 2.03 -9.16
C HIS A 297 26.26 1.95 -10.67
N ASN A 298 26.53 0.74 -11.18
CA ASN A 298 26.78 0.52 -12.60
C ASN A 298 25.55 0.83 -13.46
N VAL A 299 24.35 0.47 -13.01
CA VAL A 299 23.10 0.78 -13.73
C VAL A 299 22.83 2.28 -13.75
N ALA A 300 22.98 2.97 -12.61
CA ALA A 300 22.81 4.42 -12.56
C ALA A 300 23.80 5.14 -13.49
N ALA A 301 25.08 4.73 -13.49
CA ALA A 301 26.11 5.27 -14.38
C ALA A 301 25.84 4.94 -15.87
N LEU A 302 25.40 3.73 -16.19
CA LEU A 302 25.00 3.33 -17.55
C LEU A 302 23.82 4.18 -18.05
N LEU A 303 22.83 4.45 -17.19
CA LEU A 303 21.70 5.30 -17.54
C LEU A 303 22.13 6.77 -17.73
N PHE A 304 23.10 7.28 -16.97
CA PHE A 304 23.70 8.58 -17.26
C PHE A 304 24.41 8.62 -18.62
N ASP A 305 25.19 7.59 -18.96
CA ASP A 305 25.81 7.49 -20.28
C ASP A 305 24.75 7.43 -21.41
N TRP A 306 23.64 6.72 -21.17
CA TRP A 306 22.51 6.68 -22.09
C TRP A 306 21.87 8.07 -22.26
N MET A 307 21.58 8.78 -21.16
CA MET A 307 21.04 10.14 -21.20
C MET A 307 21.97 11.06 -22.01
N ALA A 308 23.27 10.98 -21.76
CA ALA A 308 24.30 11.75 -22.47
C ALA A 308 24.31 11.42 -23.98
N ASP A 309 24.18 10.14 -24.32
CA ASP A 309 24.12 9.67 -25.72
C ASP A 309 22.83 10.15 -26.42
N GLN A 310 21.66 10.07 -25.79
CA GLN A 310 20.40 10.60 -26.33
C GLN A 310 20.46 12.11 -26.55
N HIS A 311 21.10 12.82 -25.62
CA HIS A 311 21.28 14.26 -25.71
C HIS A 311 22.20 14.66 -26.88
N ARG A 312 23.22 13.86 -27.21
CA ARG A 312 24.17 14.15 -28.29
C ARG A 312 23.73 13.64 -29.67
N ARG A 313 23.21 12.41 -29.75
CA ARG A 313 23.01 11.69 -31.01
C ARG A 313 21.61 11.82 -31.61
N ALA A 314 20.58 12.04 -30.78
CA ALA A 314 19.21 12.00 -31.27
C ALA A 314 18.98 13.06 -32.36
N ALA A 315 18.30 12.67 -33.45
CA ALA A 315 17.94 13.58 -34.54
C ALA A 315 17.22 14.85 -34.04
N LYS A 316 16.49 14.71 -32.93
CA LYS A 316 16.01 15.79 -32.07
C LYS A 316 16.62 15.58 -30.68
N ARG A 317 17.51 16.49 -30.25
CA ARG A 317 18.17 16.46 -28.93
C ARG A 317 17.16 16.22 -27.82
N VAL A 318 17.30 15.11 -27.09
CA VAL A 318 16.48 14.81 -25.92
C VAL A 318 17.00 15.66 -24.75
N PRO A 319 16.15 16.50 -24.12
CA PRO A 319 16.55 17.25 -22.93
C PRO A 319 16.87 16.31 -21.77
N PHE A 320 17.87 16.65 -20.94
CA PHE A 320 18.22 15.83 -19.78
C PHE A 320 17.04 15.63 -18.83
N SER A 321 16.24 16.68 -18.62
CA SER A 321 15.02 16.63 -17.79
C SER A 321 14.01 15.59 -18.26
N LYS A 322 13.89 15.37 -19.58
CA LYS A 322 13.00 14.34 -20.13
C LYS A 322 13.60 12.95 -19.94
N SER A 323 14.87 12.77 -20.28
CA SER A 323 15.53 11.47 -20.15
C SER A 323 15.68 11.04 -18.69
N ASP A 324 15.70 11.99 -17.75
CA ASP A 324 15.74 11.70 -16.32
C ASP A 324 14.46 11.04 -15.80
N LEU A 325 13.29 11.46 -16.30
CA LEU A 325 12.03 10.76 -16.02
C LEU A 325 12.10 9.28 -16.44
N PHE A 326 12.77 8.97 -17.56
CA PHE A 326 13.00 7.57 -17.94
C PHE A 326 14.04 6.88 -17.05
N LYS A 327 15.11 7.60 -16.67
CA LYS A 327 16.19 7.09 -15.82
C LYS A 327 15.62 6.61 -14.48
N GLU A 328 14.81 7.43 -13.82
CA GLU A 328 14.17 7.10 -12.53
C GLU A 328 13.35 5.81 -12.64
N GLU A 329 12.43 5.74 -13.60
CA GLU A 329 11.54 4.59 -13.77
C GLU A 329 12.30 3.32 -14.16
N MET A 330 13.25 3.41 -15.10
CA MET A 330 14.03 2.25 -15.51
C MET A 330 14.96 1.76 -14.40
N GLN A 331 15.58 2.67 -13.64
CA GLN A 331 16.45 2.28 -12.54
C GLN A 331 15.65 1.49 -11.50
N GLU A 332 14.45 1.93 -11.17
CA GLU A 332 13.55 1.24 -10.24
C GLU A 332 13.12 -0.14 -10.78
N ILE A 333 12.69 -0.24 -12.04
CA ILE A 333 12.30 -1.50 -12.67
C ILE A 333 13.46 -2.51 -12.68
N LEU A 334 14.67 -2.05 -13.02
CA LEU A 334 15.85 -2.90 -13.08
C LEU A 334 16.31 -3.30 -11.68
N HIS A 335 16.22 -2.42 -10.69
CA HIS A 335 16.49 -2.73 -9.28
C HIS A 335 15.51 -3.79 -8.74
N GLN A 336 14.22 -3.68 -9.01
CA GLN A 336 13.23 -4.70 -8.64
C GLN A 336 13.54 -6.05 -9.31
N GLN A 337 13.91 -6.03 -10.59
CA GLN A 337 14.25 -7.23 -11.35
C GLN A 337 15.39 -8.05 -10.74
N ILE A 338 16.40 -7.40 -10.16
CA ILE A 338 17.49 -8.14 -9.51
C ILE A 338 17.11 -8.63 -8.11
N SER A 339 16.18 -7.95 -7.46
CA SER A 339 15.73 -8.25 -6.10
C SER A 339 14.77 -9.44 -6.06
N GLU A 340 13.90 -9.58 -7.06
CA GLU A 340 12.89 -10.65 -7.14
C GLU A 340 13.42 -12.05 -7.48
N GLY A 341 14.67 -12.18 -7.96
CA GLY A 341 15.20 -13.46 -8.45
C GLY A 341 14.47 -14.00 -9.70
N ALA A 342 14.92 -15.15 -10.21
CA ALA A 342 14.27 -15.78 -11.38
C ALA A 342 12.85 -16.28 -11.03
N PRO A 343 11.86 -16.17 -11.93
CA PRO A 343 10.47 -16.51 -11.63
C PRO A 343 10.36 -17.95 -11.11
N GLN A 344 9.75 -18.10 -9.93
CA GLN A 344 9.46 -19.41 -9.35
C GLN A 344 8.41 -20.12 -10.22
N GLN A 345 8.63 -21.40 -10.52
CA GLN A 345 7.60 -22.23 -11.13
C GLN A 345 6.50 -22.45 -10.09
N THR A 346 5.32 -21.89 -10.33
CA THR A 346 4.12 -22.21 -9.54
C THR A 346 3.87 -23.72 -9.53
N PRO A 347 3.51 -24.33 -8.38
CA PRO A 347 3.11 -25.72 -8.35
C PRO A 347 1.86 -25.90 -9.20
N LYS A 348 1.91 -26.88 -10.11
CA LYS A 348 0.79 -27.23 -11.00
C LYS A 348 -0.53 -27.38 -10.23
N GLY A 349 -1.45 -26.47 -10.48
CA GLY A 349 -2.88 -26.75 -10.34
C GLY A 349 -3.22 -27.99 -11.19
N LYS A 350 -3.77 -29.03 -10.54
CA LYS A 350 -4.25 -30.22 -11.25
C LYS A 350 -5.52 -29.86 -12.01
N HIS A 351 -5.45 -29.14 -13.14
CA HIS A 351 -6.39 -29.21 -14.26
C HIS A 351 -5.92 -28.27 -15.37
N GLY A 352 -5.48 -28.82 -16.51
CA GLY A 352 -5.16 -28.03 -17.70
C GLY A 352 -3.96 -28.58 -18.46
N LYS A 353 -4.21 -29.27 -19.58
CA LYS A 353 -3.16 -29.56 -20.57
C LYS A 353 -2.82 -28.28 -21.33
N SER A 354 -1.95 -27.45 -20.76
CA SER A 354 -1.30 -26.37 -21.52
C SER A 354 -0.12 -26.94 -22.32
N LYS A 355 -0.03 -26.55 -23.59
CA LYS A 355 1.09 -26.85 -24.48
C LYS A 355 2.35 -26.24 -23.87
N ARG A 356 3.42 -27.04 -23.76
CA ARG A 356 4.79 -26.56 -23.52
C ARG A 356 5.12 -25.42 -24.49
N ALA A 357 5.07 -24.18 -24.01
CA ALA A 357 6.02 -23.17 -24.46
C ALA A 357 7.36 -23.55 -23.80
N ALA A 358 8.42 -23.53 -24.60
CA ALA A 358 9.77 -23.82 -24.15
C ALA A 358 10.15 -22.88 -22.99
N ALA A 359 11.07 -23.36 -22.13
CA ALA A 359 11.72 -22.51 -21.15
C ALA A 359 12.16 -21.21 -21.83
N GLN A 360 11.58 -20.09 -21.40
CA GLN A 360 11.93 -18.77 -21.90
C GLN A 360 13.35 -18.51 -21.41
N GLU A 361 14.32 -18.60 -22.32
CA GLU A 361 15.74 -18.32 -22.07
C GLU A 361 15.84 -16.94 -21.40
N VAL A 362 16.59 -16.87 -20.29
CA VAL A 362 16.64 -15.68 -19.44
C VAL A 362 17.24 -14.53 -20.24
N ALA A 363 16.40 -13.54 -20.57
CA ALA A 363 16.80 -12.29 -21.19
C ALA A 363 17.82 -11.55 -20.28
N SER A 364 18.73 -10.78 -20.89
CA SER A 364 19.70 -9.96 -20.17
C SER A 364 19.10 -9.19 -18.97
N PRO A 365 19.80 -9.07 -17.82
CA PRO A 365 19.30 -8.33 -16.65
C PRO A 365 19.10 -6.83 -16.93
N LEU A 366 19.59 -6.32 -18.06
CA LEU A 366 19.43 -4.94 -18.51
C LEU A 366 18.19 -4.72 -19.38
N ILE A 367 17.51 -5.80 -19.80
CA ILE A 367 16.20 -5.71 -20.47
C ILE A 367 15.14 -5.88 -19.37
N PRO A 368 14.20 -4.94 -19.20
CA PRO A 368 13.16 -5.09 -18.20
C PRO A 368 12.26 -6.28 -18.53
N ARG A 369 11.92 -7.12 -17.56
CA ARG A 369 10.93 -8.20 -17.74
C ARG A 369 9.57 -7.60 -18.08
N TYR A 370 8.83 -8.28 -18.95
CA TYR A 370 7.49 -7.84 -19.36
C TYR A 370 6.56 -7.59 -18.16
N ALA A 371 6.51 -8.51 -17.20
CA ALA A 371 5.64 -8.39 -16.03
C ALA A 371 5.97 -7.17 -15.17
N LEU A 372 7.25 -6.87 -14.97
CA LEU A 372 7.68 -5.69 -14.22
C LEU A 372 7.39 -4.40 -14.96
N LEU A 373 7.61 -4.37 -16.28
CA LEU A 373 7.26 -3.21 -17.10
C LEU A 373 5.75 -2.97 -17.12
N ASP A 374 4.95 -4.03 -17.23
CA ASP A 374 3.48 -3.96 -17.18
C ASP A 374 2.98 -3.42 -15.83
N ARG A 375 3.47 -3.99 -14.72
CA ARG A 375 3.18 -3.51 -13.36
C ARG A 375 3.56 -2.04 -13.19
N ALA A 376 4.80 -1.69 -13.54
CA ALA A 376 5.28 -0.32 -13.45
C ALA A 376 4.40 0.65 -14.25
N LEU A 377 3.84 0.23 -15.39
CA LEU A 377 2.89 1.05 -16.14
C LEU A 377 1.52 1.14 -15.45
N VAL A 378 0.98 0.04 -14.94
CA VAL A 378 -0.30 0.01 -14.21
C VAL A 378 -0.25 0.93 -12.99
N ASP A 379 0.85 0.90 -12.23
CA ASP A 379 1.06 1.73 -11.04
C ASP A 379 1.04 3.23 -11.35
N LYS A 380 1.26 3.65 -12.60
CA LYS A 380 1.15 5.05 -13.05
C LYS A 380 -0.27 5.47 -13.39
N PHE A 381 -1.22 4.56 -13.51
CA PHE A 381 -2.61 4.84 -13.88
C PHE A 381 -3.60 4.56 -12.75
N GLN A 382 -3.18 4.78 -11.50
CA GLN A 382 -4.08 4.72 -10.34
C GLN A 382 -5.23 5.74 -10.48
N LEU A 383 -6.40 5.41 -9.93
CA LEU A 383 -7.61 6.25 -10.01
C LEU A 383 -7.35 7.67 -9.47
N LEU A 384 -6.52 7.78 -8.44
CA LEU A 384 -6.02 9.03 -7.88
C LEU A 384 -4.51 9.13 -8.14
N GLY A 385 -4.04 10.29 -8.61
CA GLY A 385 -2.61 10.55 -8.77
C GLY A 385 -1.97 9.91 -10.00
N SER A 386 -2.67 9.85 -11.14
CA SER A 386 -2.09 9.33 -12.38
C SER A 386 -0.84 10.12 -12.82
N GLN A 387 0.14 9.41 -13.37
CA GLN A 387 1.46 9.89 -13.74
C GLN A 387 1.73 9.68 -15.24
N PRO A 388 0.98 10.38 -16.13
CA PRO A 388 1.02 10.12 -17.57
C PRO A 388 2.36 10.47 -18.20
N TYR A 389 3.09 11.45 -17.68
CA TYR A 389 4.36 11.90 -18.26
C TYR A 389 5.49 10.92 -17.97
N GLU A 390 5.51 10.34 -16.78
CA GLU A 390 6.43 9.28 -16.37
C GLU A 390 6.17 8.01 -17.20
N ALA A 391 4.92 7.52 -17.22
CA ALA A 391 4.52 6.37 -18.03
C ALA A 391 4.83 6.58 -19.52
N GLY A 392 4.49 7.76 -20.03
CA GLY A 392 4.73 8.17 -21.40
C GLY A 392 6.22 8.21 -21.76
N THR A 393 7.06 8.77 -20.90
CA THR A 393 8.52 8.80 -21.10
C THR A 393 9.10 7.40 -21.08
N LEU A 394 8.68 6.56 -20.11
CA LEU A 394 9.11 5.18 -19.99
C LEU A 394 8.88 4.43 -21.31
N VAL A 395 7.68 4.49 -21.87
CA VAL A 395 7.37 3.80 -23.13
C VAL A 395 7.99 4.49 -24.36
N GLU A 396 8.05 5.83 -24.42
CA GLU A 396 8.63 6.55 -25.56
C GLU A 396 10.11 6.24 -25.74
N LEU A 397 10.88 6.25 -24.65
CA LEU A 397 12.34 6.20 -24.71
C LEU A 397 12.90 4.78 -24.64
N LEU A 398 12.10 3.78 -24.26
CA LEU A 398 12.50 2.38 -24.17
C LEU A 398 13.18 1.83 -25.44
N PRO A 399 12.68 2.08 -26.67
CA PRO A 399 13.37 1.61 -27.88
C PRO A 399 14.80 2.15 -28.02
N THR A 400 15.02 3.41 -27.64
CA THR A 400 16.34 4.05 -27.74
C THR A 400 17.32 3.54 -26.68
N TYR A 401 16.82 3.19 -25.50
CA TYR A 401 17.60 2.53 -24.44
C TYR A 401 18.04 1.13 -24.88
N LEU A 402 17.13 0.29 -25.36
CA LEU A 402 17.44 -1.06 -25.84
C LEU A 402 18.46 -1.01 -26.99
N HIS A 403 18.29 -0.07 -27.91
CA HIS A 403 19.26 0.18 -28.97
C HIS A 403 20.64 0.61 -28.45
N PHE A 404 20.69 1.48 -27.43
CA PHE A 404 21.94 1.92 -26.82
C PHE A 404 22.70 0.75 -26.18
N ILE A 405 22.06 -0.06 -25.34
CA ILE A 405 22.73 -1.20 -24.71
C ILE A 405 23.14 -2.28 -25.74
N ALA A 406 22.39 -2.43 -26.85
CA ALA A 406 22.79 -3.30 -27.96
C ALA A 406 24.03 -2.77 -28.70
N ARG A 407 24.14 -1.46 -28.94
CA ARG A 407 25.35 -0.85 -29.56
C ARG A 407 26.60 -0.99 -28.69
N LEU A 408 26.43 -0.97 -27.36
CA LEU A 408 27.52 -1.23 -26.43
C LEU A 408 27.92 -2.72 -26.39
N GLY A 409 27.14 -3.61 -27.00
CA GLY A 409 27.35 -5.06 -26.95
C GLY A 409 26.99 -5.68 -25.59
N LEU A 410 26.20 -4.98 -24.77
CA LEU A 410 25.70 -5.49 -23.48
C LEU A 410 24.54 -6.48 -23.66
N ILE A 411 23.86 -6.40 -24.81
CA ILE A 411 22.89 -7.39 -25.29
C ILE A 411 23.14 -7.68 -26.76
N HIS A 412 22.79 -8.88 -27.22
CA HIS A 412 22.81 -9.17 -28.64
C HIS A 412 21.65 -8.45 -29.36
N PRO A 413 21.83 -7.93 -30.59
CA PRO A 413 20.76 -7.24 -31.33
C PRO A 413 19.49 -8.08 -31.56
N THR A 414 19.60 -9.42 -31.52
CA THR A 414 18.42 -10.32 -31.55
C THR A 414 17.57 -10.21 -30.28
N GLU A 415 18.19 -10.05 -29.10
CA GLU A 415 17.46 -9.84 -27.84
C GLU A 415 16.69 -8.50 -27.87
N MET A 416 17.30 -7.46 -28.46
CA MET A 416 16.61 -6.19 -28.72
C MET A 416 15.41 -6.38 -29.66
N ASP A 417 15.58 -7.13 -30.74
CA ASP A 417 14.52 -7.41 -31.72
C ASP A 417 13.34 -8.16 -31.10
N GLU A 418 13.63 -9.12 -30.22
CA GLU A 418 12.66 -9.88 -29.43
C GLU A 418 11.96 -8.99 -28.40
N ALA A 419 12.70 -8.13 -27.69
CA ALA A 419 12.13 -7.17 -26.75
C ALA A 419 11.15 -6.21 -27.44
N PHE A 420 11.50 -5.67 -28.62
CA PHE A 420 10.58 -4.86 -29.42
C PHE A 420 9.29 -5.62 -29.77
N ALA A 421 9.41 -6.87 -30.19
CA ALA A 421 8.24 -7.68 -30.53
C ALA A 421 7.36 -7.98 -29.31
N SER A 422 7.99 -8.24 -28.15
CA SER A 422 7.30 -8.56 -26.90
C SER A 422 6.57 -7.35 -26.31
N PHE A 423 7.16 -6.16 -26.33
CA PHE A 423 6.57 -4.97 -25.70
C PHE A 423 5.56 -4.25 -26.59
N LYS A 424 5.62 -4.40 -27.92
CA LYS A 424 4.73 -3.65 -28.83
C LYS A 424 3.22 -3.77 -28.48
N PRO A 425 2.67 -4.94 -28.10
CA PRO A 425 1.27 -5.03 -27.64
C PRO A 425 1.02 -4.25 -26.34
N LEU A 426 1.93 -4.33 -25.37
CA LEU A 426 1.85 -3.59 -24.11
C LEU A 426 1.81 -2.08 -24.34
N ILE A 427 2.66 -1.58 -25.25
CA ILE A 427 2.68 -0.15 -25.60
C ILE A 427 1.36 0.28 -26.26
N GLY A 428 0.74 -0.59 -27.06
CA GLY A 428 -0.59 -0.35 -27.61
C GLY A 428 -1.68 -0.19 -26.55
N HIS A 429 -1.54 -0.84 -25.38
CA HIS A 429 -2.42 -0.63 -24.23
C HIS A 429 -2.06 0.65 -23.47
N ALA A 430 -0.77 0.90 -23.21
CA ALA A 430 -0.30 2.12 -22.56
C ALA A 430 -0.76 3.38 -23.31
N LEU A 431 -0.72 3.39 -24.64
CA LEU A 431 -1.25 4.49 -25.46
C LEU A 431 -2.73 4.77 -25.23
N LYS A 432 -3.55 3.73 -25.05
CA LYS A 432 -4.99 3.88 -24.76
C LYS A 432 -5.21 4.43 -23.35
N LEU A 433 -4.40 4.01 -22.39
CA LEU A 433 -4.45 4.53 -21.01
C LEU A 433 -4.02 5.99 -20.96
N LEU A 434 -2.90 6.35 -21.60
CA LEU A 434 -2.47 7.75 -21.74
C LEU A 434 -3.57 8.60 -22.39
N ASP A 435 -4.29 8.05 -23.38
CA ASP A 435 -5.42 8.73 -24.00
C ASP A 435 -6.59 8.92 -23.03
N SER A 436 -7.00 7.88 -22.30
CA SER A 436 -8.13 7.94 -21.36
C SER A 436 -7.86 8.81 -20.14
N TYR A 437 -6.61 8.87 -19.66
CA TYR A 437 -6.19 9.71 -18.54
C TYR A 437 -5.80 11.14 -18.97
N GLY A 438 -6.08 11.52 -20.23
CA GLY A 438 -6.00 12.92 -20.66
C GLY A 438 -4.59 13.46 -20.88
N ALA A 439 -3.59 12.60 -21.17
CA ALA A 439 -2.25 13.03 -21.56
C ALA A 439 -2.27 14.10 -22.68
N ASP A 440 -1.26 14.95 -22.84
CA ASP A 440 -1.29 15.89 -23.97
C ASP A 440 -1.10 15.18 -25.33
N ILE A 441 -1.51 15.84 -26.43
CA ILE A 441 -1.48 15.25 -27.78
C ILE A 441 -0.06 14.99 -28.30
N HIS A 442 0.93 15.76 -27.84
CA HIS A 442 2.31 15.57 -28.26
C HIS A 442 2.90 14.34 -27.62
N LEU A 443 2.58 14.06 -26.35
CA LEU A 443 2.96 12.82 -25.69
C LEU A 443 2.43 11.59 -26.43
N LEU A 444 1.14 11.56 -26.77
CA LEU A 444 0.60 10.44 -27.55
C LEU A 444 1.33 10.23 -28.88
N ARG A 445 1.59 11.34 -29.60
CA ARG A 445 2.24 11.30 -30.91
C ARG A 445 3.69 10.82 -30.84
N THR A 446 4.45 11.21 -29.81
CA THR A 446 5.85 10.78 -29.68
C THR A 446 5.93 9.31 -29.32
N VAL A 447 5.07 8.82 -28.42
CA VAL A 447 4.98 7.39 -28.08
C VAL A 447 4.60 6.57 -29.32
N GLU A 448 3.56 6.99 -30.06
CA GLU A 448 3.16 6.32 -31.30
C GLU A 448 4.30 6.31 -32.35
N ALA A 449 4.99 7.44 -32.52
CA ALA A 449 6.11 7.55 -33.45
C ALA A 449 7.31 6.67 -33.04
N ALA A 450 7.63 6.59 -31.75
CA ALA A 450 8.74 5.80 -31.22
C ALA A 450 8.57 4.29 -31.51
N TRP A 451 7.32 3.82 -31.54
CA TRP A 451 6.97 2.40 -31.77
C TRP A 451 6.45 2.10 -33.18
N SER A 452 6.52 3.07 -34.09
CA SER A 452 6.19 2.85 -35.51
C SER A 452 7.14 1.85 -36.16
N ASP A 453 6.66 1.09 -37.14
CA ASP A 453 7.50 0.12 -37.86
C ASP A 453 8.69 0.80 -38.57
N ALA A 454 8.53 2.06 -38.96
CA ALA A 454 9.60 2.85 -39.55
C ALA A 454 10.71 3.16 -38.53
N THR A 455 10.36 3.64 -37.34
CA THR A 455 11.34 3.93 -36.27
C THR A 455 12.04 2.67 -35.80
N LEU A 456 11.28 1.62 -35.46
CA LEU A 456 11.86 0.35 -35.03
C LEU A 456 12.74 -0.26 -36.12
N GLY A 457 12.31 -0.24 -37.39
CA GLY A 457 13.12 -0.67 -38.52
C GLY A 457 14.43 0.11 -38.65
N SER A 458 14.40 1.43 -38.50
CA SER A 458 15.61 2.26 -38.52
C SER A 458 16.59 1.92 -37.40
N LEU A 459 16.12 1.57 -36.20
CA LEU A 459 16.98 1.13 -35.09
C LEU A 459 17.58 -0.25 -35.36
N ARG A 460 16.82 -1.17 -35.97
CA ARG A 460 17.32 -2.51 -36.35
C ARG A 460 18.45 -2.46 -37.36
N ASP A 461 18.29 -1.57 -38.34
CA ASP A 461 19.19 -1.43 -39.47
C ASP A 461 20.33 -0.43 -39.22
N ASP A 462 20.50 0.05 -37.97
CA ASP A 462 21.56 0.98 -37.61
C ASP A 462 22.94 0.38 -37.90
N PRO A 463 23.80 1.05 -38.71
CA PRO A 463 25.15 0.59 -39.03
C PRO A 463 26.04 0.33 -37.80
N ASP A 464 25.81 1.02 -36.67
CA ASP A 464 26.58 0.80 -35.44
C ASP A 464 26.38 -0.61 -34.86
N LEU A 465 25.27 -1.29 -35.20
CA LEU A 465 25.00 -2.67 -34.77
C LEU A 465 25.75 -3.73 -35.60
N VAL A 466 26.32 -3.38 -36.77
CA VAL A 466 26.90 -4.36 -37.70
C VAL A 466 28.02 -5.17 -37.03
N SER A 467 28.87 -4.51 -36.24
CA SER A 467 29.96 -5.19 -35.53
C SER A 467 29.43 -6.17 -34.48
N VAL A 468 28.41 -5.78 -33.70
CA VAL A 468 27.81 -6.59 -32.64
C VAL A 468 27.04 -7.78 -33.22
N ARG A 469 26.34 -7.62 -34.35
CA ARG A 469 25.62 -8.71 -35.04
C ARG A 469 26.54 -9.84 -35.54
N THR A 470 27.84 -9.57 -35.66
CA THR A 470 28.82 -10.61 -36.03
C THR A 470 29.39 -11.38 -34.84
N MET A 471 29.12 -10.93 -33.62
CA MET A 471 29.48 -11.64 -32.40
C MET A 471 28.56 -12.86 -32.21
N PRO A 472 29.07 -13.97 -31.64
CA PRO A 472 28.20 -15.09 -31.30
C PRO A 472 27.18 -14.66 -30.25
N VAL A 473 25.94 -15.14 -30.36
CA VAL A 473 24.94 -15.01 -29.29
C VAL A 473 25.48 -15.74 -28.06
N ILE A 474 25.95 -14.99 -27.08
CA ILE A 474 26.34 -15.55 -25.78
C ILE A 474 25.06 -15.72 -25.01
N VAL A 475 24.48 -16.92 -25.04
CA VAL A 475 23.40 -17.27 -24.10
C VAL A 475 24.04 -17.25 -22.71
N PRO A 476 23.64 -16.33 -21.80
CA PRO A 476 24.19 -16.31 -20.46
C PRO A 476 23.93 -17.67 -19.83
N SER A 477 24.99 -18.39 -19.46
CA SER A 477 24.81 -19.61 -18.68
C SER A 477 24.20 -19.21 -17.35
N ILE A 478 22.96 -19.66 -17.08
CA ILE A 478 22.23 -19.46 -15.82
C ILE A 478 22.86 -20.27 -14.66
N ALA A 479 24.12 -20.70 -14.78
CA ALA A 479 24.83 -21.33 -13.69
C ALA A 479 25.59 -20.24 -12.91
N PRO A 480 25.07 -19.75 -11.77
CA PRO A 480 25.96 -19.13 -10.79
C PRO A 480 26.96 -20.22 -10.40
N THR A 481 28.18 -20.15 -10.93
CA THR A 481 29.20 -21.17 -10.67
C THR A 481 29.90 -20.91 -9.33
N THR A 482 29.23 -20.22 -8.39
CA THR A 482 29.76 -19.92 -7.04
C THR A 482 28.69 -19.94 -5.96
N ALA A 483 27.43 -19.55 -6.24
CA ALA A 483 26.35 -19.70 -5.25
C ALA A 483 25.96 -21.17 -4.99
N ARG A 484 26.28 -22.09 -5.91
CA ARG A 484 26.08 -23.53 -5.68
C ARG A 484 27.07 -24.15 -4.68
N ASP A 485 28.18 -23.47 -4.38
CA ASP A 485 29.18 -23.98 -3.44
C ASP A 485 29.06 -23.31 -2.07
N ALA A 486 28.37 -22.16 -1.95
CA ALA A 486 28.14 -21.50 -0.67
C ALA A 486 27.29 -22.39 0.25
N GLN A 487 27.86 -22.79 1.39
CA GLN A 487 27.17 -23.59 2.40
C GLN A 487 26.68 -22.75 3.57
N THR A 488 27.18 -21.52 3.73
CA THR A 488 26.78 -20.57 4.78
C THR A 488 26.68 -19.13 4.26
N TYR A 489 25.78 -18.38 4.88
CA TYR A 489 25.41 -16.99 4.60
C TYR A 489 25.48 -16.20 5.91
N ARG A 490 26.08 -15.02 5.90
CA ARG A 490 25.96 -14.05 7.01
C ARG A 490 25.09 -12.89 6.60
N PHE A 491 24.11 -12.60 7.45
CA PHE A 491 23.21 -11.48 7.31
C PHE A 491 23.50 -10.43 8.38
N LYS A 492 23.62 -9.17 8.00
CA LYS A 492 23.46 -8.05 8.92
C LYS A 492 21.98 -7.67 8.95
N VAL A 493 21.36 -7.75 10.12
CA VAL A 493 19.96 -7.40 10.35
C VAL A 493 19.93 -6.11 11.15
N SER A 494 19.33 -5.05 10.60
CA SER A 494 19.32 -3.71 11.20
C SER A 494 17.88 -3.27 11.44
N TYR A 495 17.58 -2.75 12.63
CA TYR A 495 16.22 -2.31 12.97
C TYR A 495 15.93 -0.93 12.36
N ARG A 496 14.90 -0.80 11.53
CA ARG A 496 14.67 0.43 10.75
C ARG A 496 14.33 1.66 11.58
N HIS A 497 13.79 1.46 12.78
CA HIS A 497 13.45 2.58 13.67
C HIS A 497 14.64 3.07 14.50
N ALA A 498 15.81 2.43 14.41
CA ALA A 498 17.03 2.84 15.11
C ALA A 498 18.32 2.39 14.40
N ASP A 499 19.05 3.34 13.82
CA ASP A 499 20.28 3.09 13.05
C ASP A 499 21.43 2.44 13.85
N ASP A 500 21.40 2.52 15.18
CA ASP A 500 22.41 1.96 16.07
C ASP A 500 22.09 0.55 16.55
N ILE A 501 20.97 -0.04 16.14
CA ILE A 501 20.57 -1.39 16.55
C ILE A 501 20.67 -2.37 15.38
N TRP A 502 21.57 -3.35 15.52
CA TRP A 502 21.75 -4.39 14.52
C TRP A 502 22.42 -5.64 15.10
N PHE A 503 22.29 -6.76 14.40
CA PHE A 503 22.95 -8.02 14.72
C PHE A 503 23.41 -8.74 13.45
N ILE A 504 24.42 -9.60 13.58
CA ILE A 504 24.91 -10.44 12.50
C ILE A 504 24.50 -11.87 12.78
N ILE A 505 23.72 -12.47 11.87
CA ILE A 505 23.27 -13.85 11.94
C ILE A 505 23.95 -14.66 10.85
N GLU A 506 24.53 -15.80 11.21
CA GLU A 506 25.08 -16.77 10.27
C GLU A 506 24.14 -17.97 10.15
N ALA A 507 23.74 -18.31 8.92
CA ALA A 507 22.83 -19.41 8.60
C ALA A 507 23.43 -20.32 7.52
N SER A 508 23.13 -21.62 7.56
CA SER A 508 23.48 -22.53 6.46
C SER A 508 22.52 -22.36 5.27
N ALA A 509 23.00 -22.63 4.05
CA ALA A 509 22.22 -22.66 2.81
C ALA A 509 20.94 -23.52 2.88
N LYS A 510 20.89 -24.50 3.78
CA LYS A 510 19.76 -25.41 3.99
C LYS A 510 18.70 -24.87 4.95
N HIS A 511 19.03 -23.88 5.77
CA HIS A 511 18.05 -23.23 6.64
C HIS A 511 17.06 -22.47 5.79
N THR A 512 15.83 -22.39 6.26
CA THR A 512 14.74 -21.66 5.63
C THR A 512 14.74 -20.20 6.10
N LEU A 513 13.85 -19.40 5.52
CA LEU A 513 13.58 -18.06 6.04
C LEU A 513 12.92 -18.11 7.43
N ASP A 514 12.19 -19.16 7.74
CA ASP A 514 11.60 -19.40 9.06
C ASP A 514 12.68 -19.63 10.13
N ASP A 515 13.70 -20.43 9.82
CA ASP A 515 14.88 -20.59 10.70
C ASP A 515 15.61 -19.24 10.92
N LEU A 516 15.67 -18.40 9.88
CA LEU A 516 16.24 -17.06 10.00
C LEU A 516 15.35 -16.16 10.86
N HIS A 517 14.03 -16.25 10.74
CA HIS A 517 13.07 -15.54 11.59
C HIS A 517 13.28 -15.89 13.06
N SER A 518 13.33 -17.18 13.43
CA SER A 518 13.58 -17.59 14.82
C SER A 518 14.89 -16.99 15.36
N ALA A 519 15.95 -16.96 14.53
CA ALA A 519 17.22 -16.35 14.93
C ALA A 519 17.16 -14.82 15.07
N ILE A 520 16.29 -14.15 14.32
CA ILE A 520 16.05 -12.70 14.43
C ILE A 520 15.28 -12.40 15.72
N ILE A 521 14.22 -13.15 16.01
CA ILE A 521 13.42 -13.01 17.23
C ILE A 521 14.26 -13.29 18.48
N ASP A 522 15.05 -14.37 18.47
CA ASP A 522 15.99 -14.68 19.54
C ASP A 522 17.02 -13.54 19.75
N ALA A 523 17.51 -12.93 18.67
CA ALA A 523 18.45 -11.81 18.76
C ALA A 523 17.79 -10.52 19.27
N ALA A 524 16.51 -10.35 18.98
CA ALA A 524 15.71 -9.21 19.41
C ALA A 524 15.22 -9.33 20.85
N ASP A 525 15.26 -10.53 21.44
CA ASP A 525 14.66 -10.85 22.75
C ASP A 525 13.14 -10.57 22.75
N PHE A 526 12.49 -10.93 21.64
CA PHE A 526 11.03 -10.82 21.46
C PHE A 526 10.37 -12.19 21.68
N ASP A 527 9.11 -12.19 22.06
CA ASP A 527 8.25 -13.36 22.06
C ASP A 527 7.72 -13.60 20.63
N ASP A 528 7.74 -14.85 20.17
CA ASP A 528 7.23 -15.23 18.84
C ASP A 528 5.72 -15.48 18.89
N ASP A 529 4.95 -14.41 19.12
CA ASP A 529 3.50 -14.44 19.35
C ASP A 529 2.67 -13.83 18.20
N HIS A 530 3.33 -13.28 17.17
CA HIS A 530 2.69 -12.60 16.04
C HIS A 530 3.18 -13.10 14.67
N LEU A 531 2.43 -12.73 13.63
CA LEU A 531 2.77 -13.07 12.24
C LEU A 531 4.00 -12.30 11.74
N HIS A 532 4.69 -12.89 10.78
CA HIS A 532 5.86 -12.29 10.13
C HIS A 532 5.89 -12.57 8.62
N ALA A 533 6.65 -11.74 7.90
CA ALA A 533 6.92 -11.95 6.47
C ALA A 533 8.30 -11.39 6.08
N PHE A 534 8.89 -11.97 5.04
CA PHE A 534 10.05 -11.41 4.35
C PHE A 534 9.65 -10.88 2.98
N PHE A 535 10.18 -9.72 2.57
CA PHE A 535 9.93 -9.13 1.25
C PHE A 535 11.25 -8.91 0.52
N LEU A 536 11.50 -9.70 -0.53
CA LEU A 536 12.76 -9.62 -1.28
C LEU A 536 12.94 -8.30 -2.03
N SER A 537 11.86 -7.56 -2.31
CA SER A 537 11.94 -6.19 -2.85
C SER A 537 12.41 -5.16 -1.83
N GLY A 538 12.47 -5.51 -0.53
CA GLY A 538 12.74 -4.56 0.55
C GLY A 538 11.53 -3.69 0.93
N ARG A 539 10.37 -3.87 0.28
CA ARG A 539 9.14 -3.11 0.57
C ARG A 539 8.12 -3.98 1.29
N ALA A 540 7.59 -3.48 2.39
CA ALA A 540 6.50 -4.14 3.10
C ALA A 540 5.29 -4.29 2.17
N TRP A 541 4.57 -5.40 2.31
CA TRP A 541 3.31 -5.68 1.60
C TRP A 541 3.43 -5.87 0.08
N ASP A 542 4.65 -6.07 -0.43
CA ASP A 542 4.88 -6.41 -1.84
C ASP A 542 4.62 -7.91 -2.06
N LYS A 543 3.34 -8.27 -2.25
CA LYS A 543 2.82 -9.64 -2.36
C LYS A 543 3.61 -10.56 -3.31
N GLU A 544 4.16 -10.02 -4.40
CA GLU A 544 4.93 -10.79 -5.39
C GLU A 544 6.30 -11.25 -4.88
N THR A 545 6.82 -10.56 -3.86
CA THR A 545 8.14 -10.82 -3.26
C THR A 545 8.03 -11.28 -1.82
N GLU A 546 6.80 -11.47 -1.35
CA GLU A 546 6.45 -11.86 0.00
C GLU A 546 6.75 -13.35 0.23
N TYR A 547 7.35 -13.62 1.37
CA TYR A 547 7.53 -14.95 1.95
C TYR A 547 6.96 -14.86 3.38
N GLY A 548 5.67 -15.14 3.51
CA GLY A 548 4.91 -15.01 4.76
C GLY A 548 4.08 -16.25 5.07
N HIS A 549 3.03 -16.09 5.88
CA HIS A 549 2.09 -17.14 6.28
C HIS A 549 0.80 -17.22 5.41
N GLY A 550 0.76 -16.52 4.26
CA GLY A 550 -0.35 -16.52 3.31
C GLY A 550 -0.17 -17.40 2.06
N ASP A 551 -1.19 -17.44 1.19
CA ASP A 551 -1.31 -18.30 -0.02
C ASP A 551 -0.20 -18.11 -1.09
N ALA A 552 0.66 -17.08 -0.95
CA ALA A 552 1.82 -16.86 -1.80
C ALA A 552 3.11 -17.19 -1.03
N CYS A 553 3.78 -18.27 -1.46
CA CYS A 553 5.13 -18.67 -1.04
C CYS A 553 5.33 -19.00 0.45
N TYR A 554 5.19 -20.30 0.76
CA TYR A 554 5.61 -20.95 2.01
C TYR A 554 7.02 -20.49 2.48
N SER A 555 7.07 -19.48 3.35
CA SER A 555 8.28 -19.03 4.09
C SER A 555 9.00 -20.19 4.79
N SER A 556 8.23 -21.16 5.29
CA SER A 556 8.71 -22.35 6.00
C SER A 556 9.41 -23.41 5.13
N ALA A 557 9.38 -23.30 3.80
CA ALA A 557 9.86 -24.39 2.92
C ALA A 557 11.03 -24.01 2.00
N ILE A 558 11.38 -22.73 1.87
CA ILE A 558 12.39 -22.28 0.90
C ILE A 558 13.74 -22.11 1.60
N PRO A 559 14.76 -22.95 1.28
CA PRO A 559 16.10 -22.77 1.81
C PRO A 559 16.72 -21.45 1.33
N ILE A 560 17.48 -20.79 2.19
CA ILE A 560 18.22 -19.55 1.90
C ILE A 560 19.09 -19.70 0.64
N GLY A 561 19.69 -20.87 0.42
CA GLY A 561 20.50 -21.14 -0.78
C GLY A 561 19.74 -21.08 -2.11
N ASN A 562 18.40 -21.18 -2.07
CA ASN A 562 17.54 -21.12 -3.24
C ASN A 562 16.99 -19.71 -3.52
N LEU A 563 17.25 -18.74 -2.64
CA LEU A 563 16.87 -17.33 -2.86
C LEU A 563 17.75 -16.64 -3.90
N HIS A 564 18.89 -17.24 -4.26
CA HIS A 564 19.84 -16.72 -5.25
C HIS A 564 20.31 -15.28 -4.96
N LEU A 565 20.42 -14.93 -3.68
CA LEU A 565 20.84 -13.61 -3.22
C LEU A 565 22.22 -13.22 -3.74
N ARG A 566 22.36 -11.95 -4.10
CA ARG A 566 23.65 -11.32 -4.41
C ARG A 566 24.31 -10.81 -3.13
N MET A 567 25.63 -10.79 -3.12
CA MET A 567 26.38 -10.08 -2.06
C MET A 567 25.84 -8.65 -1.93
N LYS A 568 25.73 -8.18 -0.68
CA LYS A 568 25.17 -6.88 -0.28
C LYS A 568 23.70 -6.63 -0.61
N GLN A 569 22.97 -7.59 -1.20
CA GLN A 569 21.53 -7.47 -1.42
C GLN A 569 20.81 -7.30 -0.10
N ARG A 570 19.87 -6.36 -0.07
CA ARG A 570 19.01 -6.04 1.08
C ARG A 570 17.60 -6.53 0.79
N PHE A 571 16.92 -7.01 1.82
CA PHE A 571 15.50 -7.34 1.80
C PHE A 571 14.90 -7.04 3.17
N LEU A 572 13.58 -6.97 3.25
CA LEU A 572 12.87 -6.61 4.47
C LEU A 572 12.42 -7.86 5.22
N TYR A 573 12.56 -7.84 6.54
CA TYR A 573 11.84 -8.71 7.46
C TYR A 573 10.87 -7.85 8.30
N LEU A 574 9.59 -8.18 8.25
CA LEU A 574 8.52 -7.53 8.99
C LEU A 574 7.97 -8.50 10.03
N PHE A 575 8.00 -8.10 11.29
CA PHE A 575 7.41 -8.84 12.41
C PHE A 575 6.30 -8.00 13.05
N ASP A 576 5.21 -8.67 13.42
CA ASP A 576 3.99 -8.05 13.95
C ASP A 576 3.36 -7.08 12.93
N PHE A 577 2.27 -7.51 12.30
CA PHE A 577 1.58 -6.71 11.29
C PHE A 577 0.82 -5.51 11.87
N GLY A 578 0.57 -5.50 13.18
CA GLY A 578 -0.02 -4.37 13.90
C GLY A 578 1.02 -3.30 14.20
N ASP A 579 2.08 -3.68 14.94
CA ASP A 579 3.11 -2.74 15.43
C ASP A 579 4.26 -2.51 14.42
N GLN A 580 4.35 -3.35 13.39
CA GLN A 580 5.25 -3.20 12.24
C GLN A 580 6.73 -3.07 12.60
N HIS A 581 7.27 -4.05 13.33
CA HIS A 581 8.71 -4.11 13.58
C HIS A 581 9.45 -4.46 12.27
N GLU A 582 10.04 -3.44 11.66
CA GLU A 582 10.76 -3.58 10.39
C GLU A 582 12.28 -3.74 10.57
N PHE A 583 12.85 -4.73 9.90
CA PHE A 583 14.29 -5.00 9.87
C PHE A 583 14.82 -5.09 8.45
N ASP A 584 15.88 -4.32 8.16
CA ASP A 584 16.68 -4.48 6.95
C ASP A 584 17.64 -5.66 7.10
N VAL A 585 17.48 -6.69 6.27
CA VAL A 585 18.35 -7.87 6.22
C VAL A 585 19.28 -7.76 5.02
N GLN A 586 20.60 -7.67 5.25
CA GLN A 586 21.62 -7.55 4.21
C GLN A 586 22.56 -8.75 4.17
N LEU A 587 22.77 -9.38 3.00
CA LEU A 587 23.79 -10.41 2.83
C LEU A 587 25.20 -9.80 2.83
N ILE A 588 26.01 -10.07 3.85
CA ILE A 588 27.35 -9.47 4.01
C ILE A 588 28.50 -10.45 3.72
N GLU A 589 28.28 -11.76 3.80
CA GLU A 589 29.31 -12.78 3.56
C GLU A 589 28.69 -14.11 3.09
N THR A 590 29.40 -14.83 2.21
CA THR A 590 29.11 -16.22 1.85
C THR A 590 30.37 -17.07 2.00
N SER A 591 30.24 -18.32 2.44
CA SER A 591 31.38 -19.24 2.59
C SER A 591 31.06 -20.66 2.10
N PRO A 592 32.01 -21.33 1.39
CA PRO A 592 31.79 -22.64 0.79
C PRO A 592 31.87 -23.83 1.77
N GLU A 593 32.42 -23.61 2.97
CA GLU A 593 32.50 -24.62 4.02
C GLU A 593 31.77 -24.13 5.26
N PRO A 594 31.01 -24.98 5.98
CA PRO A 594 30.45 -24.61 7.27
C PRO A 594 31.57 -24.61 8.33
N PRO A 595 31.99 -23.46 8.89
CA PRO A 595 33.01 -23.43 9.95
C PRO A 595 32.53 -24.04 11.29
N HIS A 596 31.23 -24.29 11.47
CA HIS A 596 30.64 -24.68 12.75
C HIS A 596 29.63 -25.83 12.65
N GLU A 597 29.29 -26.44 13.80
CA GLU A 597 28.34 -27.56 13.89
C GLU A 597 26.88 -27.12 14.13
N HIS A 598 26.65 -25.88 14.61
CA HIS A 598 25.31 -25.37 14.98
C HIS A 598 24.99 -24.05 14.27
N TYR A 599 23.79 -24.00 13.69
CA TYR A 599 23.23 -22.91 12.91
C TYR A 599 21.69 -22.90 13.09
N PRO A 600 21.01 -21.76 12.82
CA PRO A 600 21.59 -20.42 12.69
C PRO A 600 22.24 -19.96 14.00
N ARG A 601 23.08 -18.94 13.95
CA ARG A 601 23.72 -18.38 15.16
C ARG A 601 23.92 -16.88 15.07
N ILE A 602 23.79 -16.22 16.21
CA ILE A 602 24.16 -14.80 16.37
C ILE A 602 25.68 -14.72 16.50
N VAL A 603 26.31 -13.98 15.58
CA VAL A 603 27.77 -13.78 15.51
C VAL A 603 28.17 -12.52 16.29
N GLU A 604 27.37 -11.47 16.16
CA GLU A 604 27.62 -10.16 16.73
C GLU A 604 26.27 -9.45 16.99
N GLN A 605 26.22 -8.62 18.01
CA GLN A 605 25.04 -7.79 18.34
C GLN A 605 25.53 -6.42 18.81
N HIS A 606 24.85 -5.38 18.35
CA HIS A 606 25.13 -3.98 18.67
C HIS A 606 23.84 -3.23 18.95
N GLY A 607 23.87 -2.34 19.94
CA GLY A 607 22.67 -1.68 20.44
C GLY A 607 21.84 -2.60 21.35
N LYS A 608 20.80 -2.04 21.97
CA LYS A 608 19.82 -2.78 22.77
C LYS A 608 18.46 -2.57 22.14
N MET A 609 17.76 -3.65 21.77
CA MET A 609 16.40 -3.56 21.26
C MET A 609 15.46 -2.89 22.27
N PRO A 610 14.51 -2.05 21.81
CA PRO A 610 13.42 -1.61 22.67
C PRO A 610 12.59 -2.82 23.14
N PRO A 611 11.82 -2.71 24.24
CA PRO A 611 10.81 -3.71 24.57
C PRO A 611 9.89 -3.93 23.37
N GLN A 612 9.45 -5.19 23.15
CA GLN A 612 8.54 -5.54 22.06
C GLN A 612 7.29 -4.66 22.09
N TYR A 613 6.66 -4.53 23.26
CA TYR A 613 5.51 -3.64 23.47
C TYR A 613 5.80 -2.57 24.53
N PRO A 614 5.37 -1.30 24.32
CA PRO A 614 5.38 -0.29 25.37
C PRO A 614 4.51 -0.75 26.53
N ASN A 615 5.04 -0.73 27.75
CA ASN A 615 4.25 -1.03 28.94
C ASN A 615 3.30 0.16 29.19
N TRP A 616 2.00 -0.01 28.96
CA TRP A 616 0.99 1.05 29.12
C TRP A 616 0.72 1.46 30.58
N ASP A 617 1.57 1.04 31.52
CA ASP A 617 1.39 1.21 32.97
C ASP A 617 2.45 2.15 33.61
N ASP A 618 3.13 3.01 32.84
CA ASP A 618 4.12 3.98 33.39
C ASP A 618 3.63 5.44 33.46
N GLU A 619 2.34 5.63 33.75
CA GLU A 619 1.87 6.81 34.50
C GLU A 619 1.02 6.38 35.69
N SER A 620 1.60 5.64 36.65
CA SER A 620 1.47 5.92 38.09
C SER A 620 2.01 4.78 38.95
N GLU A 621 2.71 5.19 40.01
CA GLU A 621 3.03 4.46 41.25
C GLU A 621 4.42 3.80 41.35
N GLU A 622 5.29 4.52 42.08
CA GLU A 622 6.36 3.94 42.89
C GLU A 622 5.76 2.83 43.78
N GLU A 623 6.22 1.57 43.68
CA GLU A 623 6.16 0.63 44.82
C GLU A 623 7.19 -0.52 44.70
N ASP A 624 8.19 -0.42 45.58
CA ASP A 624 8.84 -1.45 46.40
C ASP A 624 9.38 -2.76 45.79
N GLU A 625 10.72 -2.86 45.88
CA GLU A 625 11.52 -4.09 45.86
C GLU A 625 10.99 -5.17 46.81
N LEU A 626 10.63 -6.35 46.27
CA LEU A 626 10.57 -7.60 47.04
C LEU A 626 11.19 -8.77 46.26
N ASP A 627 12.25 -9.32 46.85
CA ASP A 627 13.05 -10.45 46.38
C ASP A 627 12.44 -11.82 46.81
N SER A 628 12.67 -12.86 45.98
CA SER A 628 12.63 -14.31 46.24
C SER A 628 11.26 -15.06 46.29
N PRO A 629 11.16 -16.42 46.15
CA PRO A 629 11.91 -17.43 45.39
C PRO A 629 10.97 -18.55 44.79
N ASN A 630 10.41 -18.44 43.58
CA ASN A 630 9.29 -19.33 43.18
C ASN A 630 9.48 -20.27 41.96
N GLN A 631 10.68 -20.34 41.36
CA GLN A 631 10.89 -21.20 40.18
C GLN A 631 11.14 -22.69 40.50
N MET A 632 11.49 -23.03 41.75
CA MET A 632 11.82 -24.41 42.15
C MET A 632 10.61 -25.19 42.68
N GLU A 633 9.64 -24.51 43.31
CA GLU A 633 8.36 -25.11 43.71
C GLU A 633 7.47 -25.42 42.50
N ALA A 634 7.44 -24.54 41.49
CA ALA A 634 6.73 -24.77 40.23
C ALA A 634 7.27 -26.04 39.50
N LYS A 635 8.60 -26.21 39.44
CA LYS A 635 9.25 -27.42 38.88
C LYS A 635 8.96 -28.70 39.66
N MET A 636 8.71 -28.62 40.97
CA MET A 636 8.37 -29.79 41.79
C MET A 636 6.88 -30.17 41.70
N LYS A 637 5.97 -29.20 41.51
CA LYS A 637 4.53 -29.47 41.29
C LYS A 637 4.23 -30.02 39.89
N GLN A 638 4.94 -29.57 38.85
CA GLN A 638 4.78 -30.10 37.48
C GLN A 638 5.17 -31.59 37.36
N ALA A 639 6.00 -32.12 38.28
CA ALA A 639 6.34 -33.54 38.35
C ALA A 639 5.22 -34.43 38.93
N GLN A 640 4.14 -33.86 39.49
CA GLN A 640 3.04 -34.60 40.13
C GLN A 640 1.86 -34.92 39.19
N THR A 641 1.75 -34.27 38.03
CA THR A 641 0.60 -34.41 37.12
C THR A 641 0.69 -35.60 36.17
N ASN A 642 1.86 -36.25 36.03
CA ASN A 642 2.11 -37.36 35.08
C ASN A 642 1.81 -37.05 33.58
N PHE A 643 1.50 -35.80 33.23
CA PHE A 643 1.20 -35.35 31.88
C PHE A 643 2.23 -34.32 31.39
N ARG A 644 2.41 -34.23 30.08
CA ARG A 644 3.22 -33.22 29.38
C ARG A 644 2.39 -32.50 28.34
N VAL A 645 2.75 -31.25 28.05
CA VAL A 645 2.24 -30.55 26.86
C VAL A 645 2.53 -31.40 25.62
N GLY A 646 1.53 -31.56 24.77
CA GLY A 646 1.52 -32.46 23.61
C GLY A 646 0.96 -33.86 23.88
N ASP A 647 0.77 -34.29 25.14
CA ASP A 647 0.17 -35.59 25.43
C ASP A 647 -1.31 -35.61 24.99
N CYS A 648 -1.74 -36.73 24.39
CA CYS A 648 -3.14 -36.95 24.05
C CYS A 648 -3.90 -37.52 25.24
N VAL A 649 -5.04 -36.91 25.56
CA VAL A 649 -5.87 -37.29 26.70
C VAL A 649 -7.32 -37.47 26.31
N ARG A 650 -8.02 -38.32 27.06
CA ARG A 650 -9.46 -38.54 27.01
C ARG A 650 -10.08 -38.05 28.31
N VAL A 651 -11.19 -37.33 28.20
CA VAL A 651 -12.04 -36.94 29.32
C VAL A 651 -12.77 -38.17 29.87
N LYS A 652 -12.72 -38.36 31.20
CA LYS A 652 -13.37 -39.50 31.86
C LYS A 652 -14.89 -39.42 31.75
N ASP A 653 -15.55 -40.57 31.73
CA ASP A 653 -17.01 -40.64 31.60
C ASP A 653 -17.69 -39.91 32.78
N GLY A 654 -18.69 -39.07 32.49
CA GLY A 654 -19.46 -38.32 33.48
C GLY A 654 -18.86 -36.97 33.91
N VAL A 655 -17.74 -36.55 33.32
CA VAL A 655 -17.21 -35.17 33.47
C VAL A 655 -18.08 -34.23 32.66
N GLN A 656 -18.42 -33.10 33.26
CA GLN A 656 -19.22 -32.06 32.63
C GLN A 656 -18.35 -30.88 32.23
N ASP A 657 -18.71 -30.25 31.12
CA ASP A 657 -18.17 -28.97 30.69
C ASP A 657 -18.36 -27.92 31.81
N PRO A 658 -17.29 -27.23 32.24
CA PRO A 658 -17.34 -26.25 33.32
C PRO A 658 -18.19 -25.01 33.00
N ASP A 659 -18.38 -24.68 31.71
CA ASP A 659 -19.06 -23.47 31.27
C ASP A 659 -20.58 -23.70 31.11
N PHE A 660 -20.99 -24.78 30.45
CA PHE A 660 -22.41 -25.04 30.15
C PHE A 660 -22.99 -26.30 30.82
N GLY A 661 -22.17 -27.11 31.48
CA GLY A 661 -22.61 -28.33 32.17
C GLY A 661 -22.99 -29.47 31.21
N ALA A 662 -22.57 -29.42 29.94
CA ALA A 662 -22.77 -30.47 28.96
C ALA A 662 -21.92 -31.72 29.30
N ASP A 663 -22.41 -32.93 29.01
CA ASP A 663 -21.62 -34.15 29.20
C ASP A 663 -20.56 -34.26 28.09
N ILE A 664 -19.30 -34.08 28.48
CA ILE A 664 -18.12 -34.16 27.61
C ILE A 664 -17.32 -35.45 27.85
N GLY A 665 -17.90 -36.39 28.59
CA GLY A 665 -17.31 -37.70 28.84
C GLY A 665 -16.92 -38.40 27.53
N GLY A 666 -15.65 -38.78 27.42
CA GLY A 666 -15.12 -39.46 26.25
C GLY A 666 -14.54 -38.57 25.15
N TRP A 667 -14.62 -37.24 25.29
CA TRP A 667 -13.95 -36.31 24.39
C TRP A 667 -12.42 -36.43 24.47
N GLN A 668 -11.73 -36.18 23.37
CA GLN A 668 -10.29 -36.38 23.26
C GLN A 668 -9.61 -35.16 22.64
N GLY A 669 -8.38 -34.91 23.08
CA GLY A 669 -7.59 -33.77 22.63
C GLY A 669 -6.12 -33.87 23.06
N ARG A 670 -5.34 -32.86 22.68
CA ARG A 670 -3.93 -32.69 23.03
C ARG A 670 -3.79 -31.62 24.09
N ILE A 671 -2.97 -31.87 25.10
CA ILE A 671 -2.67 -30.87 26.12
C ILE A 671 -1.86 -29.73 25.48
N SER A 672 -2.38 -28.51 25.53
CA SER A 672 -1.70 -27.30 25.07
C SER A 672 -0.97 -26.58 26.21
N ASN A 673 -1.53 -26.62 27.41
CA ASN A 673 -0.94 -25.98 28.60
C ASN A 673 -1.24 -26.79 29.87
N ILE A 674 -0.38 -26.65 30.88
CA ILE A 674 -0.56 -27.25 32.21
C ILE A 674 -0.35 -26.15 33.24
N ASP A 675 -1.42 -25.74 33.92
CA ASP A 675 -1.33 -24.77 35.01
C ASP A 675 -1.23 -25.50 36.36
N THR A 676 -0.20 -25.14 37.12
CA THR A 676 0.10 -25.68 38.46
C THR A 676 0.14 -24.60 39.54
N SER A 677 -0.28 -23.38 39.20
CA SER A 677 -0.29 -22.21 40.09
C SER A 677 -1.34 -22.31 41.20
N GLY A 678 -2.41 -23.11 41.02
CA GLY A 678 -3.48 -23.37 41.98
C GLY A 678 -3.27 -24.55 42.96
N ASP A 679 -4.28 -24.80 43.79
CA ASP A 679 -4.33 -25.95 44.73
C ASP A 679 -4.56 -27.28 44.00
N ASP A 680 -5.25 -27.27 42.85
CA ASP A 680 -5.44 -28.41 41.95
C ASP A 680 -4.81 -28.09 40.59
N SER A 681 -4.09 -29.06 40.00
CA SER A 681 -3.49 -28.89 38.67
C SER A 681 -4.53 -29.02 37.57
N THR A 682 -4.56 -28.06 36.65
CA THR A 682 -5.43 -28.07 35.47
C THR A 682 -4.62 -28.27 34.19
N VAL A 683 -5.26 -28.85 33.19
CA VAL A 683 -4.70 -29.05 31.86
C VAL A 683 -5.62 -28.38 30.83
N SER A 684 -5.06 -27.51 30.00
CA SER A 684 -5.75 -26.99 28.83
C SER A 684 -5.61 -28.00 27.70
N ILE A 685 -6.73 -28.33 27.06
CA ILE A 685 -6.82 -29.40 26.07
C ILE A 685 -7.39 -28.81 24.79
N GLN A 686 -6.61 -28.84 23.72
CA GLN A 686 -7.12 -28.60 22.38
C GLN A 686 -7.80 -29.86 21.85
N TRP A 687 -9.07 -29.74 21.49
CA TRP A 687 -9.84 -30.87 21.00
C TRP A 687 -9.32 -31.39 19.66
N ASP A 688 -9.31 -32.71 19.52
CA ASP A 688 -8.91 -33.33 18.27
C ASP A 688 -10.01 -33.22 17.20
N SER A 689 -9.64 -33.43 15.94
CA SER A 689 -10.50 -33.26 14.77
C SER A 689 -11.75 -34.14 14.78
N ILE A 690 -11.75 -35.24 15.53
CA ILE A 690 -12.91 -36.14 15.64
C ILE A 690 -13.86 -35.62 16.72
N THR A 691 -13.33 -35.10 17.83
CA THR A 691 -14.14 -34.43 18.86
C THR A 691 -14.76 -33.17 18.29
N LEU A 692 -14.00 -32.35 17.57
CA LEU A 692 -14.52 -31.16 16.90
C LEU A 692 -15.65 -31.48 15.90
N LYS A 693 -15.52 -32.57 15.12
CA LYS A 693 -16.61 -33.00 14.21
C LYS A 693 -17.87 -33.49 14.90
N GLN A 694 -17.74 -34.01 16.12
CA GLN A 694 -18.85 -34.58 16.90
C GLN A 694 -19.42 -33.57 17.90
N MET A 695 -18.74 -32.43 18.06
CA MET A 695 -19.17 -31.34 18.91
C MET A 695 -20.57 -30.88 18.49
N PRO A 696 -21.52 -30.77 19.43
CA PRO A 696 -22.83 -30.19 19.14
C PRO A 696 -22.66 -28.78 18.56
N VAL A 697 -23.32 -28.51 17.44
CA VAL A 697 -23.25 -27.20 16.78
C VAL A 697 -23.73 -26.10 17.73
N GLU A 698 -24.74 -26.40 18.54
CA GLU A 698 -25.27 -25.47 19.53
C GLU A 698 -24.23 -25.06 20.59
N MET A 699 -23.23 -25.90 20.85
CA MET A 699 -22.13 -25.58 21.78
C MET A 699 -21.12 -24.63 21.14
N ILE A 700 -20.80 -24.83 19.85
CA ILE A 700 -19.93 -23.92 19.09
C ILE A 700 -20.57 -22.53 19.04
N GLU A 701 -21.86 -22.46 18.70
CA GLU A 701 -22.61 -21.20 18.64
C GLU A 701 -22.64 -20.48 20.01
N GLN A 702 -22.82 -21.22 21.11
CA GLN A 702 -22.83 -20.65 22.46
C GLN A 702 -21.46 -20.15 22.93
N CYS A 703 -20.37 -20.84 22.56
CA CYS A 703 -19.02 -20.39 22.82
C CYS A 703 -18.72 -19.09 22.06
N GLU A 704 -19.03 -19.06 20.76
CA GLU A 704 -18.87 -17.89 19.90
C GLU A 704 -19.68 -16.68 20.43
N GLU A 705 -20.93 -16.88 20.85
CA GLU A 705 -21.76 -15.82 21.47
C GLU A 705 -21.19 -15.30 22.80
N GLN A 706 -20.38 -16.09 23.52
CA GLN A 706 -19.81 -15.75 24.83
C GLN A 706 -18.32 -15.37 24.78
N GLY A 707 -17.70 -15.39 23.59
CA GLY A 707 -16.28 -15.14 23.41
C GLY A 707 -15.38 -16.19 24.06
N LEU A 708 -15.83 -17.45 24.07
CA LEU A 708 -15.09 -18.60 24.60
C LEU A 708 -14.48 -19.43 23.44
N ASP A 709 -13.28 -19.97 23.64
CA ASP A 709 -12.67 -20.87 22.66
C ASP A 709 -13.36 -22.24 22.72
N TRP A 710 -14.20 -22.57 21.72
CA TRP A 710 -14.85 -23.88 21.64
C TRP A 710 -13.86 -25.01 21.32
N ALA A 711 -12.66 -24.68 20.83
CA ALA A 711 -11.67 -25.62 20.37
C ALA A 711 -10.65 -26.00 21.46
N GLU A 712 -10.66 -25.30 22.61
CA GLU A 712 -9.79 -25.55 23.75
C GLU A 712 -10.56 -25.50 25.08
N MET A 713 -10.24 -26.39 26.02
CA MET A 713 -10.89 -26.39 27.34
C MET A 713 -9.93 -26.73 28.46
N ALA A 714 -10.04 -26.01 29.59
CA ALA A 714 -9.28 -26.30 30.80
C ALA A 714 -10.06 -27.24 31.72
N LEU A 715 -9.47 -28.40 32.05
CA LEU A 715 -10.05 -29.41 32.95
C LEU A 715 -9.06 -29.77 34.07
N GLY A 716 -9.56 -30.35 35.16
CA GLY A 716 -8.69 -30.89 36.20
C GLY A 716 -7.83 -32.04 35.66
N ALA A 717 -6.56 -32.10 36.04
CA ALA A 717 -5.65 -33.18 35.61
C ALA A 717 -6.15 -34.58 36.06
N ASN A 718 -6.99 -34.64 37.11
CA ASN A 718 -7.65 -35.85 37.59
C ASN A 718 -8.90 -36.25 36.78
N GLU A 719 -9.43 -35.38 35.92
CA GLU A 719 -10.64 -35.60 35.11
C GLU A 719 -10.34 -36.25 33.75
N VAL A 720 -9.05 -36.40 33.44
CA VAL A 720 -8.57 -36.94 32.16
C VAL A 720 -7.68 -38.16 32.33
N GLU A 721 -7.54 -38.94 31.26
CA GLU A 721 -6.67 -40.11 31.20
C GLU A 721 -5.90 -40.17 29.86
N PRO A 722 -4.65 -40.67 29.86
CA PRO A 722 -3.83 -40.69 28.65
C PRO A 722 -4.39 -41.66 27.60
N VAL A 723 -4.36 -41.24 26.34
CA VAL A 723 -4.76 -42.04 25.18
C VAL A 723 -3.77 -41.88 24.04
N LYS A 724 -3.89 -42.73 23.01
CA LYS A 724 -3.10 -42.58 21.79
C LYS A 724 -3.73 -41.51 20.88
N PRO A 725 -2.92 -40.73 20.15
CA PRO A 725 -3.43 -39.82 19.13
C PRO A 725 -4.29 -40.56 18.11
N ARG A 726 -5.39 -39.94 17.69
CA ARG A 726 -6.31 -40.48 16.68
C ARG A 726 -6.38 -39.63 15.39
N ASP A 727 -5.63 -38.54 15.35
CA ASP A 727 -5.55 -37.60 14.23
C ASP A 727 -4.19 -36.86 14.21
N THR A 728 -4.05 -35.89 13.30
CA THR A 728 -2.89 -35.00 13.20
C THR A 728 -3.29 -33.54 13.46
N GLU A 729 -2.34 -32.66 13.79
CA GLU A 729 -2.60 -31.22 13.92
C GLU A 729 -3.14 -30.61 12.62
N ARG A 730 -2.67 -31.07 11.47
CA ARG A 730 -3.22 -30.70 10.16
C ARG A 730 -4.71 -31.04 10.02
N ASP A 731 -5.14 -32.18 10.56
CA ASP A 731 -6.56 -32.54 10.57
C ASP A 731 -7.36 -31.64 11.51
N VAL A 732 -6.79 -31.22 12.64
CA VAL A 732 -7.41 -30.26 13.57
C VAL A 732 -7.56 -28.90 12.90
N THR A 733 -6.50 -28.32 12.34
CA THR A 733 -6.53 -27.01 11.67
C THR A 733 -7.60 -26.98 10.58
N ARG A 734 -7.63 -28.00 9.70
CA ARG A 734 -8.66 -28.08 8.65
C ARG A 734 -10.09 -28.12 9.20
N ILE A 735 -10.33 -28.84 10.30
CA ILE A 735 -11.68 -28.92 10.89
C ILE A 735 -12.02 -27.64 11.65
N LYS A 736 -11.05 -27.01 12.31
CA LYS A 736 -11.24 -25.71 12.96
C LYS A 736 -11.65 -24.66 11.94
N GLU A 737 -10.92 -24.58 10.82
CA GLU A 737 -11.22 -23.68 9.71
C GLU A 737 -12.60 -23.95 9.10
N GLN A 738 -12.95 -25.22 8.86
CA GLN A 738 -14.30 -25.58 8.37
C GLN A 738 -15.42 -25.17 9.33
N LEU A 739 -15.23 -25.34 10.64
CA LEU A 739 -16.23 -24.97 11.64
C LEU A 739 -16.29 -23.45 11.87
N SER A 740 -15.14 -22.77 11.83
CA SER A 740 -15.03 -21.32 11.93
C SER A 740 -15.68 -20.63 10.73
N ASN A 741 -15.38 -21.06 9.51
CA ASN A 741 -16.05 -20.53 8.31
C ASN A 741 -17.56 -20.80 8.36
N LYS A 742 -17.93 -21.95 8.92
CA LYS A 742 -19.33 -22.33 9.04
C LYS A 742 -20.07 -21.58 10.15
N HIS A 743 -19.45 -21.17 11.26
CA HIS A 743 -20.16 -20.65 12.45
C HIS A 743 -19.64 -19.30 12.98
N GLY A 744 -18.53 -18.78 12.47
CA GLY A 744 -17.82 -17.61 13.01
C GLY A 744 -18.60 -16.29 12.92
N TRP A 745 -19.60 -16.22 12.05
CA TRP A 745 -20.48 -15.05 11.97
C TRP A 745 -21.58 -15.06 13.05
N VAL A 746 -21.91 -16.20 13.68
CA VAL A 746 -23.05 -16.32 14.63
C VAL A 746 -22.86 -15.45 15.89
N SER A 747 -21.61 -15.22 16.31
CA SER A 747 -21.25 -14.39 17.45
C SER A 747 -21.74 -12.94 17.34
N LEU A 748 -21.97 -12.44 16.13
CA LEU A 748 -22.52 -11.10 15.87
C LEU A 748 -24.05 -11.00 16.04
N GLY A 749 -24.69 -12.03 16.59
CA GLY A 749 -26.12 -12.07 16.86
C GLY A 749 -26.97 -12.32 15.60
N GLU A 750 -28.15 -11.70 15.55
CA GLU A 750 -29.10 -11.95 14.45
C GLU A 750 -28.60 -11.40 13.09
N GLU A 751 -27.80 -10.33 13.09
CA GLU A 751 -27.02 -9.81 11.94
C GLU A 751 -26.07 -10.88 11.39
N GLY A 752 -25.24 -11.44 12.26
CA GLY A 752 -24.30 -12.50 11.95
C GLY A 752 -24.92 -13.72 11.29
N LYS A 753 -26.04 -14.21 11.84
CA LYS A 753 -26.81 -15.33 11.27
C LYS A 753 -27.34 -15.04 9.85
N ARG A 754 -27.66 -13.79 9.54
CA ARG A 754 -28.08 -13.39 8.18
C ARG A 754 -26.89 -13.35 7.22
N ILE A 755 -25.75 -12.81 7.65
CA ILE A 755 -24.50 -12.78 6.87
C ILE A 755 -24.05 -14.21 6.51
N GLN A 756 -24.00 -15.09 7.51
CA GLN A 756 -23.64 -16.50 7.32
C GLN A 756 -24.53 -17.21 6.29
N LYS A 757 -25.83 -16.90 6.28
CA LYS A 757 -26.78 -17.47 5.32
C LYS A 757 -26.53 -16.99 3.89
N ILE A 758 -25.99 -15.79 3.72
CA ILE A 758 -25.60 -15.24 2.42
C ILE A 758 -24.33 -15.95 1.93
N LEU A 759 -23.32 -16.10 2.78
CA LEU A 759 -22.05 -16.74 2.46
C LEU A 759 -22.17 -18.26 2.25
N ALA A 760 -23.20 -18.91 2.81
CA ALA A 760 -23.46 -20.34 2.62
C ALA A 760 -23.68 -20.77 1.14
N VAL A 761 -23.82 -19.84 0.20
CA VAL A 761 -23.87 -20.14 -1.25
C VAL A 761 -22.51 -20.68 -1.74
N MET A 762 -21.41 -20.29 -1.10
CA MET A 762 -20.04 -20.78 -1.40
C MET A 762 -19.90 -22.28 -1.14
N ASP A 763 -20.72 -22.87 -0.26
CA ASP A 763 -20.75 -24.32 -0.03
C ASP A 763 -21.33 -25.11 -1.22
N ALA A 764 -22.06 -24.43 -2.12
CA ALA A 764 -22.74 -25.05 -3.26
C ALA A 764 -22.00 -24.83 -4.59
N ASP A 765 -21.11 -23.86 -4.67
CA ASP A 765 -20.34 -23.49 -5.86
C ASP A 765 -18.90 -23.08 -5.46
N GLU A 766 -17.91 -23.91 -5.79
CA GLU A 766 -16.50 -23.70 -5.45
C GLU A 766 -15.86 -22.53 -6.21
N ASP A 767 -16.52 -21.99 -7.25
CA ASP A 767 -16.03 -20.87 -8.06
C ASP A 767 -16.49 -19.48 -7.54
N ILE A 768 -17.29 -19.43 -6.45
CA ILE A 768 -17.81 -18.19 -5.86
C ILE A 768 -17.04 -17.85 -4.57
N ASP A 769 -16.41 -16.68 -4.54
CA ASP A 769 -15.81 -16.10 -3.33
C ASP A 769 -16.81 -15.26 -2.52
N GLU A 770 -16.38 -14.73 -1.37
CA GLU A 770 -17.28 -13.98 -0.46
C GLU A 770 -17.88 -12.73 -1.12
N PHE A 771 -17.10 -12.02 -1.94
CA PHE A 771 -17.60 -10.86 -2.68
C PHE A 771 -18.62 -11.26 -3.73
N GLY A 772 -18.38 -12.34 -4.46
CA GLY A 772 -19.33 -12.89 -5.44
C GLY A 772 -20.66 -13.29 -4.80
N ALA A 773 -20.62 -13.88 -3.58
CA ALA A 773 -21.83 -14.19 -2.83
C ALA A 773 -22.62 -12.93 -2.45
N TRP A 774 -21.93 -11.87 -2.03
CA TRP A 774 -22.54 -10.58 -1.72
C TRP A 774 -23.06 -9.84 -2.94
N GLU A 775 -22.33 -9.81 -4.04
CA GLU A 775 -22.77 -9.23 -5.31
C GLU A 775 -24.05 -9.89 -5.80
N GLU A 776 -24.08 -11.22 -5.88
CA GLU A 776 -25.26 -11.96 -6.33
C GLU A 776 -26.45 -11.72 -5.40
N HIS A 777 -26.21 -11.64 -4.09
CA HIS A 777 -27.26 -11.36 -3.11
C HIS A 777 -27.81 -9.94 -3.25
N LEU A 778 -26.93 -8.93 -3.34
CA LEU A 778 -27.32 -7.53 -3.42
C LEU A 778 -27.95 -7.19 -4.77
N GLU A 779 -27.46 -7.74 -5.89
CA GLU A 779 -28.06 -7.53 -7.22
C GLU A 779 -29.52 -8.02 -7.27
N LYS A 780 -29.83 -9.15 -6.61
CA LYS A 780 -31.19 -9.71 -6.57
C LYS A 780 -32.12 -8.93 -5.65
N ASN A 781 -31.61 -8.40 -4.54
CA ASN A 781 -32.43 -7.93 -3.42
C ASN A 781 -32.44 -6.42 -3.22
N LEU A 782 -31.36 -5.71 -3.54
CA LEU A 782 -31.25 -4.26 -3.36
C LEU A 782 -32.15 -3.53 -4.38
N ARG A 783 -32.89 -2.52 -3.90
CA ARG A 783 -33.88 -1.79 -4.72
C ARG A 783 -33.48 -0.33 -4.89
N PHE A 784 -33.27 0.09 -6.14
CA PHE A 784 -32.93 1.48 -6.45
C PHE A 784 -34.16 2.26 -6.96
N PRO A 785 -34.21 3.59 -6.75
CA PRO A 785 -33.31 4.36 -5.88
C PRO A 785 -33.72 4.28 -4.40
N PHE A 786 -32.79 4.53 -3.48
CA PHE A 786 -33.09 4.66 -2.04
C PHE A 786 -32.25 5.76 -1.37
N GLU A 787 -32.75 6.29 -0.26
CA GLU A 787 -32.05 7.32 0.52
C GLU A 787 -31.06 6.69 1.51
N ALA A 788 -29.87 7.27 1.62
CA ALA A 788 -28.83 6.88 2.55
C ALA A 788 -28.12 8.12 3.12
N VAL A 789 -27.34 7.90 4.16
CA VAL A 789 -26.37 8.87 4.68
C VAL A 789 -24.97 8.29 4.61
N ILE A 790 -23.97 9.15 4.44
CA ILE A 790 -22.56 8.77 4.56
C ILE A 790 -22.27 8.47 6.04
N ALA A 791 -22.03 7.21 6.38
CA ALA A 791 -21.76 6.75 7.74
C ALA A 791 -20.30 7.00 8.12
N GLU A 792 -19.36 6.68 7.22
CA GLU A 792 -17.92 6.91 7.40
C GLU A 792 -17.38 7.88 6.35
N SER A 793 -16.53 8.82 6.78
CA SER A 793 -15.97 9.84 5.88
C SER A 793 -14.70 9.34 5.24
N GLN A 794 -14.63 9.40 3.91
CA GLN A 794 -13.38 9.19 3.18
C GLN A 794 -12.40 10.36 3.43
N GLU A 795 -11.09 10.05 3.56
CA GLU A 795 -10.05 11.07 3.80
C GLU A 795 -9.95 12.10 2.66
N ARG A 796 -10.34 11.71 1.45
CA ARG A 796 -10.37 12.56 0.25
C ARG A 796 -11.73 12.45 -0.45
N GLY A 797 -12.24 13.59 -0.94
CA GLY A 797 -13.52 13.68 -1.64
C GLY A 797 -14.44 14.78 -1.09
N PRO A 798 -15.49 15.17 -1.84
CA PRO A 798 -16.39 16.25 -1.45
C PRO A 798 -17.50 15.83 -0.47
N LEU A 799 -17.76 14.52 -0.33
CA LEU A 799 -18.78 13.99 0.58
C LEU A 799 -18.22 13.85 2.00
N ARG A 800 -19.03 14.19 3.01
CA ARG A 800 -18.67 14.14 4.43
C ARG A 800 -19.65 13.27 5.20
N GLY A 801 -19.20 12.73 6.33
CA GLY A 801 -20.04 11.96 7.25
C GLY A 801 -21.29 12.74 7.66
N GLY A 802 -22.44 12.09 7.54
CA GLY A 802 -23.77 12.65 7.76
C GLY A 802 -24.45 13.26 6.53
N ASP A 803 -23.77 13.37 5.39
CA ASP A 803 -24.38 13.86 4.15
C ASP A 803 -25.49 12.92 3.66
N LYS A 804 -26.64 13.50 3.28
CA LYS A 804 -27.77 12.73 2.72
C LYS A 804 -27.62 12.57 1.22
N VAL A 805 -27.66 11.32 0.78
CA VAL A 805 -27.49 10.93 -0.62
C VAL A 805 -28.63 10.03 -1.08
N ILE A 806 -28.86 10.00 -2.39
CA ILE A 806 -29.77 9.05 -3.03
C ILE A 806 -28.92 8.05 -3.79
N VAL A 807 -28.95 6.78 -3.38
CA VAL A 807 -28.32 5.69 -4.11
C VAL A 807 -29.20 5.36 -5.32
N THR A 808 -28.64 5.44 -6.51
CA THR A 808 -29.36 5.39 -7.80
C THR A 808 -29.11 4.12 -8.61
N GLY A 809 -28.04 3.38 -8.32
CA GLY A 809 -27.69 2.14 -9.01
C GLY A 809 -26.39 1.55 -8.50
N ASN A 810 -25.97 0.44 -9.08
CA ASN A 810 -24.65 -0.15 -8.84
C ASN A 810 -23.66 0.41 -9.88
N ALA A 811 -22.45 0.77 -9.46
CA ALA A 811 -21.34 0.90 -10.40
C ALA A 811 -20.82 -0.52 -10.63
N ASN A 812 -20.58 -0.93 -11.88
CA ASN A 812 -20.02 -2.26 -12.17
C ASN A 812 -18.52 -2.33 -11.79
N ALA A 813 -18.19 -2.05 -10.54
CA ALA A 813 -16.85 -2.01 -9.98
C ALA A 813 -16.90 -2.51 -8.54
N THR A 814 -16.12 -3.56 -8.29
CA THR A 814 -15.89 -4.12 -6.96
C THR A 814 -14.40 -4.02 -6.72
N ASP A 815 -14.06 -3.46 -5.57
CA ASP A 815 -12.70 -3.16 -5.17
C ASP A 815 -12.35 -3.96 -3.92
N GLU A 816 -11.19 -4.61 -3.88
CA GLU A 816 -10.80 -5.42 -2.73
C GLU A 816 -10.66 -4.60 -1.44
N MET A 817 -10.25 -3.33 -1.54
CA MET A 817 -10.09 -2.41 -0.40
C MET A 817 -11.36 -1.63 -0.07
N TYR A 818 -12.16 -1.27 -1.06
CA TYR A 818 -13.33 -0.38 -0.87
C TYR A 818 -14.69 -1.07 -1.08
N GLY A 819 -14.71 -2.36 -1.39
CA GLY A 819 -15.92 -3.15 -1.55
C GLY A 819 -16.74 -2.80 -2.79
N ILE A 820 -18.05 -3.01 -2.69
CA ILE A 820 -19.01 -2.78 -3.78
C ILE A 820 -19.28 -1.29 -3.90
N ILE A 821 -19.07 -0.74 -5.10
CA ILE A 821 -19.23 0.68 -5.37
C ILE A 821 -20.62 0.97 -5.96
N VAL A 822 -21.35 1.91 -5.37
CA VAL A 822 -22.69 2.31 -5.83
C VAL A 822 -22.72 3.73 -6.39
N ASP A 823 -23.61 3.96 -7.35
CA ASP A 823 -23.87 5.28 -7.91
C ASP A 823 -24.77 6.09 -6.96
N LEU A 824 -24.22 7.14 -6.36
CA LEU A 824 -24.95 8.10 -5.53
C LEU A 824 -25.34 9.36 -6.31
N LYS A 825 -26.34 10.07 -5.77
CA LYS A 825 -26.67 11.44 -6.12
C LYS A 825 -26.82 12.28 -4.87
N MET A 826 -26.09 13.39 -4.79
CA MET A 826 -26.28 14.42 -3.76
C MET A 826 -26.60 15.74 -4.46
N GLY A 827 -27.82 16.25 -4.25
CA GLY A 827 -28.31 17.40 -5.01
C GLY A 827 -28.32 17.11 -6.51
N ARG A 828 -27.47 17.80 -7.28
CA ARG A 828 -27.33 17.64 -8.74
C ARG A 828 -26.14 16.77 -9.17
N ARG A 829 -25.19 16.51 -8.27
CA ARG A 829 -23.95 15.81 -8.57
C ARG A 829 -24.14 14.29 -8.41
N LYS A 830 -23.47 13.53 -9.26
CA LYS A 830 -23.38 12.07 -9.16
C LYS A 830 -22.01 11.69 -8.64
N TYR A 831 -21.96 10.63 -7.84
CA TYR A 831 -20.75 10.10 -7.24
C TYR A 831 -20.76 8.59 -7.35
N ALA A 832 -19.59 7.98 -7.44
CA ALA A 832 -19.42 6.55 -7.16
C ALA A 832 -18.87 6.46 -5.74
N PHE A 833 -19.43 5.59 -4.90
CA PHE A 833 -19.07 5.54 -3.48
C PHE A 833 -19.22 4.13 -2.89
N PRO A 834 -18.37 3.73 -1.92
CA PRO A 834 -18.47 2.44 -1.25
C PRO A 834 -19.83 2.23 -0.57
N LEU A 835 -20.47 1.08 -0.80
CA LEU A 835 -21.73 0.74 -0.15
C LEU A 835 -21.55 0.46 1.35
N CYS A 836 -20.38 -0.02 1.77
CA CYS A 836 -20.05 -0.30 3.17
C CYS A 836 -20.06 0.96 4.04
N ASP A 837 -19.81 2.13 3.45
CA ASP A 837 -19.72 3.41 4.15
C ASP A 837 -21.06 4.15 4.18
N LEU A 838 -22.16 3.50 3.81
CA LEU A 838 -23.50 4.08 3.76
C LEU A 838 -24.42 3.47 4.83
N GLU A 839 -25.28 4.31 5.41
CA GLU A 839 -26.43 3.85 6.18
C GLU A 839 -27.73 4.26 5.48
N ALA A 840 -28.57 3.29 5.12
CA ALA A 840 -29.89 3.59 4.57
C ALA A 840 -30.76 4.33 5.60
N THR A 841 -31.45 5.40 5.20
CA THR A 841 -32.15 6.27 6.15
C THR A 841 -33.53 5.75 6.57
N ASP A 842 -34.21 5.00 5.70
CA ASP A 842 -35.53 4.43 5.96
C ASP A 842 -35.42 3.05 6.59
N LYS A 843 -35.61 2.96 7.90
CA LYS A 843 -35.51 1.71 8.68
C LYS A 843 -36.58 0.66 8.33
N GLU A 844 -37.66 1.08 7.69
CA GLU A 844 -38.74 0.17 7.25
C GLU A 844 -38.51 -0.31 5.81
N SER A 845 -37.50 0.22 5.11
CA SER A 845 -37.16 -0.18 3.75
C SER A 845 -36.50 -1.57 3.74
N ALA A 846 -36.81 -2.34 2.68
CA ALA A 846 -36.14 -3.60 2.41
C ALA A 846 -34.61 -3.46 2.26
N ASN A 847 -34.12 -2.26 1.92
CA ASN A 847 -32.69 -1.99 1.79
C ASN A 847 -32.00 -1.76 3.12
N TYR A 848 -32.72 -1.36 4.18
CA TYR A 848 -32.10 -1.01 5.46
C TYR A 848 -31.25 -2.14 6.01
N GLN A 849 -31.87 -3.32 6.07
CA GLN A 849 -31.20 -4.49 6.61
C GLN A 849 -30.07 -4.98 5.69
N LEU A 850 -30.26 -4.90 4.37
CA LEU A 850 -29.27 -5.35 3.39
C LEU A 850 -27.99 -4.51 3.44
N VAL A 851 -28.12 -3.19 3.46
CA VAL A 851 -26.98 -2.27 3.54
C VAL A 851 -26.27 -2.42 4.88
N LYS A 852 -27.04 -2.55 5.98
CA LYS A 852 -26.49 -2.77 7.31
C LYS A 852 -25.72 -4.09 7.41
N ASP A 853 -26.30 -5.20 6.94
CA ASP A 853 -25.65 -6.51 7.02
C ASP A 853 -24.38 -6.54 6.14
N TYR A 854 -24.39 -5.88 4.97
CA TYR A 854 -23.20 -5.74 4.12
C TYR A 854 -22.09 -4.93 4.79
N ALA A 855 -22.42 -3.77 5.36
CA ALA A 855 -21.45 -2.93 6.07
C ALA A 855 -20.84 -3.66 7.29
N VAL A 856 -21.66 -4.40 8.03
CA VAL A 856 -21.19 -5.21 9.18
C VAL A 856 -20.27 -6.33 8.72
N TRP A 857 -20.62 -7.05 7.64
CA TRP A 857 -19.71 -8.06 7.08
C TRP A 857 -18.39 -7.42 6.63
N PHE A 858 -18.46 -6.33 5.87
CA PHE A 858 -17.28 -5.68 5.32
C PHE A 858 -16.29 -5.18 6.39
N ALA A 859 -16.80 -4.72 7.54
CA ALA A 859 -15.99 -4.25 8.66
C ALA A 859 -15.37 -5.39 9.49
N ASN A 860 -15.84 -6.64 9.36
CA ASN A 860 -15.44 -7.78 10.19
C ASN A 860 -14.86 -8.96 9.38
N ARG A 861 -14.63 -8.78 8.08
CA ARG A 861 -14.07 -9.80 7.18
C ARG A 861 -12.54 -9.80 7.18
#